data_AF-A0A4U0UEP4-F1
#
_entry.id   AF-A0A4U0UEP4-F1
#
_cell.length_a   1.000
_cell.length_b   1.000
_cell.length_c   1.000
_cell.angle_alpha   90.00
_cell.angle_beta   90.00
_cell.angle_gamma   90.00
#
_symmetry.space_group_name_H-M   'P 1'
#
loop_
_entity.id
_entity.type
_entity.pdbx_description
1 polymer ?
#
loop_
_entity_poly.entity_id
_entity_poly.type
_entity_poly.pdbx_seq_one_letter_code
_entity_poly.pdbx_strand_id
1 'polypeptide(L)'
;MLLGKLCKAALLAAATIQSAAALAVGGKPHLMIRESYKRAPLQDIVTYDEHSLFVHGERILFYSGEFHPFRLPVPSLWLDVFQKIKSLGYNGVSFYTDWALLEGKPGVFNASGIFDFQPFFDAASEAGIYLLARPGPYINAEVSGGGYPGWMQRVPALLRTRDPLYLHATDNYAKNMASIIAKAQITNGGPVILVQPENEYTSAEDNVPEFPDSVYFSYVEDQLRNAGIVVPLISNDASPVGHFAPGSNYTAQVDIYGHDGYPLGFDCANPCTWPDNALPTNYLTLHREQSPSTPYSIIEFQGGAFDPWGGLGFARCAELLGPEFERVFYKNDFSFGLTIFNIYMTYGGTNWGNLGHPGGYTSYDYGAVIKESREVSREKYSEAKLEANFLQASPAFLTAVAQSNANANASYTGNEALAVTALLGNRTNFFVVRHAAFNSLQTTEYEITLPTTTQGNVTIPQLGGSLSLHGRDSKWHVTDYDVGGVNLLYSTAEIFTWKQYGHKRVLVVYGGPGEMHELAVSGGGHARVVEGDGVKFGHKDGSTVLQYSTSPDRKVVELGCGLTIYLLDRNSAYNYWVIDLPSDPTFGNFTHPSHAVSAPIVNGGYLLRTVEISDGCIHLTGDLNTTTPIEIIGGAPHHTRELTFNGASLAFHQDHHTGVVTATATYDTPTITLPNLSTIGWKALDTLPEIKPSYDDSLWTEAHWTYTNNTLRNITTPHSLYSSDYGYNTGSLLYRGHFTATGNESTLYLSTQGGSAFGHSIWLNATFIGSFYGGDKYIQWNDSYALPTLAVGSPYILTVLIDNMGLDEDFTVGSETMKNPRGILDYSLDGGHTQSDVSWKLTGNLHGEDYEDKTRGPLNEGGLYAERQGYHLPGAPTGNWTASALGPMAGLSAPGVKFYATSFDLDLPEGYDIPLSFSFSNGTTTPTKNGTVPSYRCQIYVNGYQFGKYVHNIGPQDDFPVPEGIFDYHGSNYVAISLWALEKEGAHIGNLSLVAGHPVQSGFGPIELAPLTGWTPREGAY
;
A
#
# COMPACT_ATOMS: atom_id res chain seq x y z
N MET A 1 9.89 -79.54 -27.50
CA MET A 1 8.63 -79.03 -26.92
C MET A 1 8.79 -78.32 -25.55
N LEU A 2 10.00 -77.87 -25.17
CA LEU A 2 10.20 -77.06 -23.93
C LEU A 2 10.78 -75.64 -24.18
N LEU A 3 11.26 -75.32 -25.39
CA LEU A 3 11.79 -73.98 -25.71
C LEU A 3 10.73 -72.98 -26.21
N GLY A 4 9.62 -73.48 -26.81
CA GLY A 4 8.55 -72.62 -27.34
C GLY A 4 7.58 -72.04 -26.29
N LYS A 5 7.62 -72.54 -25.05
CA LYS A 5 6.77 -72.02 -23.95
C LYS A 5 7.48 -70.96 -23.09
N LEU A 6 8.81 -70.86 -23.14
CA LEU A 6 9.57 -69.84 -22.41
C LEU A 6 9.65 -68.50 -23.18
N CYS A 7 9.62 -68.51 -24.52
CA CYS A 7 9.62 -67.26 -25.30
C CYS A 7 8.26 -66.53 -25.33
N LYS A 8 7.12 -67.20 -25.05
CA LYS A 8 5.81 -66.54 -24.92
C LYS A 8 5.56 -65.91 -23.55
N ALA A 9 6.27 -66.32 -22.51
CA ALA A 9 6.20 -65.70 -21.18
C ALA A 9 7.05 -64.42 -21.10
N ALA A 10 8.18 -64.36 -21.81
CA ALA A 10 9.04 -63.16 -21.83
C ALA A 10 8.46 -62.01 -22.68
N LEU A 11 7.69 -62.32 -23.74
CA LEU A 11 7.07 -61.30 -24.60
C LEU A 11 5.76 -60.71 -24.05
N LEU A 12 5.05 -61.42 -23.15
CA LEU A 12 3.90 -60.84 -22.44
C LEU A 12 4.28 -60.04 -21.19
N ALA A 13 5.46 -60.26 -20.61
CA ALA A 13 5.95 -59.45 -19.48
C ALA A 13 6.58 -58.12 -19.93
N ALA A 14 7.11 -58.03 -21.16
CA ALA A 14 7.64 -56.78 -21.70
C ALA A 14 6.54 -55.83 -22.23
N ALA A 15 5.39 -56.36 -22.66
CA ALA A 15 4.27 -55.55 -23.16
C ALA A 15 3.38 -54.96 -22.05
N THR A 16 3.48 -55.44 -20.81
CA THR A 16 2.73 -54.87 -19.67
C THR A 16 3.54 -53.85 -18.85
N ILE A 17 4.83 -53.64 -19.16
CA ILE A 17 5.67 -52.64 -18.49
C ILE A 17 5.73 -51.32 -19.28
N GLN A 18 5.33 -51.29 -20.55
CA GLN A 18 5.23 -50.05 -21.33
C GLN A 18 3.82 -49.43 -21.41
N SER A 19 2.78 -50.08 -20.88
CA SER A 19 1.40 -49.57 -20.94
C SER A 19 0.83 -49.13 -19.59
N ALA A 20 1.59 -49.24 -18.50
CA ALA A 20 1.23 -48.72 -17.18
C ALA A 20 1.94 -47.39 -16.82
N ALA A 21 2.83 -46.91 -17.70
CA ALA A 21 3.57 -45.65 -17.52
C ALA A 21 2.96 -44.45 -18.29
N ALA A 22 1.75 -44.59 -18.87
CA ALA A 22 1.12 -43.55 -19.68
C ALA A 22 -0.30 -43.15 -19.23
N LEU A 23 -0.79 -43.67 -18.10
CA LEU A 23 -2.12 -43.35 -17.54
C LEU A 23 -2.06 -43.31 -16.02
N ALA A 24 -1.25 -42.40 -15.47
CA ALA A 24 -1.32 -41.90 -14.10
C ALA A 24 -0.31 -40.75 -13.91
N VAL A 25 -0.43 -39.68 -14.69
CA VAL A 25 0.13 -38.36 -14.30
C VAL A 25 -1.00 -37.57 -13.64
N GLY A 26 -1.57 -38.17 -12.60
CA GLY A 26 -2.22 -37.46 -11.50
C GLY A 26 -1.28 -37.65 -10.33
N GLY A 27 -0.24 -36.81 -10.28
CA GLY A 27 0.78 -36.88 -9.24
C GLY A 27 0.12 -36.71 -7.89
N LYS A 28 0.12 -37.76 -7.07
CA LYS A 28 -0.23 -37.64 -5.66
C LYS A 28 0.89 -36.83 -4.99
N PRO A 29 0.61 -35.67 -4.33
CA PRO A 29 1.62 -34.75 -3.81
C PRO A 29 2.66 -35.37 -2.86
N HIS A 30 2.29 -36.44 -2.15
CA HIS A 30 3.09 -37.04 -1.08
C HIS A 30 4.40 -37.76 -1.46
N LEU A 31 4.77 -37.88 -2.75
CA LEU A 31 5.95 -38.67 -3.18
C LEU A 31 7.08 -37.87 -3.84
N MET A 32 7.00 -36.53 -3.89
CA MET A 32 8.06 -35.67 -4.44
C MET A 32 8.83 -34.85 -3.38
N ILE A 33 8.83 -35.26 -2.12
CA ILE A 33 9.62 -34.59 -1.08
C ILE A 33 10.99 -35.28 -0.98
N ARG A 34 12.04 -34.63 -1.53
CA ARG A 34 13.43 -35.08 -1.39
C ARG A 34 13.90 -34.90 0.07
N GLU A 35 14.59 -35.91 0.59
CA GLU A 35 14.97 -36.09 2.00
C GLU A 35 16.12 -35.20 2.52
N SER A 36 16.02 -33.87 2.49
CA SER A 36 17.07 -33.06 3.15
C SER A 36 16.62 -31.72 3.73
N TYR A 37 15.44 -31.65 4.37
CA TYR A 37 15.13 -30.71 5.45
C TYR A 37 13.81 -31.14 6.12
N LYS A 38 13.82 -31.54 7.40
CA LYS A 38 12.59 -31.92 8.14
C LYS A 38 12.22 -30.82 9.14
N ARG A 39 11.56 -29.77 8.69
CA ARG A 39 10.26 -29.43 9.29
C ARG A 39 9.22 -30.08 8.38
N ALA A 40 8.51 -31.09 8.88
CA ALA A 40 7.39 -31.64 8.12
C ALA A 40 6.39 -30.50 7.87
N PRO A 41 5.70 -30.45 6.72
CA PRO A 41 4.62 -29.49 6.51
C PRO A 41 3.68 -29.53 7.72
N LEU A 42 3.45 -28.37 8.35
CA LEU A 42 2.61 -28.28 9.55
C LEU A 42 1.11 -28.47 9.23
N GLN A 43 0.78 -28.42 7.93
CA GLN A 43 -0.54 -28.55 7.33
C GLN A 43 -0.36 -28.91 5.84
N ASP A 44 -1.44 -29.30 5.16
CA ASP A 44 -1.49 -29.72 3.74
C ASP A 44 -2.41 -28.86 2.86
N ILE A 45 -2.84 -27.69 3.35
CA ILE A 45 -3.71 -26.74 2.65
C ILE A 45 -2.90 -25.74 1.84
N VAL A 46 -1.86 -25.14 2.42
CA VAL A 46 -0.93 -24.23 1.73
C VAL A 46 0.44 -24.88 1.66
N THR A 47 0.82 -25.35 0.49
CA THR A 47 2.13 -25.96 0.22
C THR A 47 2.83 -25.23 -0.91
N TYR A 48 4.04 -25.64 -1.28
CA TYR A 48 4.80 -25.01 -2.37
C TYR A 48 5.84 -25.98 -2.93
N ASP A 49 6.36 -25.64 -4.11
CA ASP A 49 7.54 -26.27 -4.70
C ASP A 49 8.43 -25.21 -5.39
N GLU A 50 9.39 -25.62 -6.22
CA GLU A 50 10.29 -24.69 -6.93
C GLU A 50 9.58 -23.74 -7.90
N HIS A 51 8.30 -23.94 -8.18
CA HIS A 51 7.57 -23.20 -9.20
C HIS A 51 6.53 -22.25 -8.62
N SER A 52 5.69 -22.71 -7.69
CA SER A 52 4.60 -21.88 -7.15
C SER A 52 4.06 -22.37 -5.81
N LEU A 53 3.23 -21.54 -5.17
CA LEU A 53 2.35 -21.99 -4.10
C LEU A 53 1.29 -22.94 -4.63
N PHE A 54 0.82 -23.82 -3.75
CA PHE A 54 -0.42 -24.55 -3.87
C PHE A 54 -1.37 -24.14 -2.76
N VAL A 55 -2.62 -23.86 -3.11
CA VAL A 55 -3.71 -23.67 -2.14
C VAL A 55 -4.77 -24.73 -2.43
N HIS A 56 -5.13 -25.53 -1.42
CA HIS A 56 -5.99 -26.70 -1.57
C HIS A 56 -5.54 -27.68 -2.67
N GLY A 57 -4.21 -27.79 -2.86
CA GLY A 57 -3.61 -28.69 -3.87
C GLY A 57 -3.58 -28.13 -5.29
N GLU A 58 -3.99 -26.87 -5.51
CA GLU A 58 -3.96 -26.22 -6.82
C GLU A 58 -2.88 -25.13 -6.88
N ARG A 59 -2.11 -25.10 -7.98
CA ARG A 59 -1.11 -24.05 -8.19
C ARG A 59 -1.80 -22.70 -8.31
N ILE A 60 -1.26 -21.70 -7.62
CA ILE A 60 -1.70 -20.31 -7.77
C ILE A 60 -0.52 -19.40 -8.13
N LEU A 61 -0.82 -18.34 -8.88
CA LEU A 61 -0.02 -17.12 -8.86
C LEU A 61 -0.52 -16.32 -7.66
N PHE A 62 0.31 -16.08 -6.64
CA PHE A 62 -0.08 -15.14 -5.58
C PHE A 62 0.30 -13.74 -6.03
N TYR A 63 -0.61 -13.07 -6.73
CA TYR A 63 -0.45 -11.68 -7.14
C TYR A 63 -1.20 -10.80 -6.14
N SER A 64 -0.43 -10.06 -5.36
CA SER A 64 -0.85 -9.35 -4.17
C SER A 64 -0.64 -7.85 -4.29
N GLY A 65 -1.46 -7.09 -3.58
CA GLY A 65 -1.26 -5.67 -3.36
C GLY A 65 -1.16 -5.33 -1.88
N GLU A 66 -0.27 -4.41 -1.50
CA GLU A 66 -0.16 -3.98 -0.11
C GLU A 66 -1.32 -3.03 0.27
N PHE A 67 -1.94 -3.31 1.42
CA PHE A 67 -2.97 -2.50 2.06
C PHE A 67 -2.85 -2.54 3.59
N HIS A 68 -2.62 -1.39 4.23
CA HIS A 68 -2.54 -1.26 5.68
C HIS A 68 -3.90 -0.87 6.30
N PRO A 69 -4.58 -1.74 7.07
CA PRO A 69 -5.89 -1.43 7.64
C PRO A 69 -5.86 -0.22 8.58
N PHE A 70 -4.77 -0.04 9.33
CA PHE A 70 -4.63 1.09 10.26
C PHE A 70 -4.51 2.46 9.57
N ARG A 71 -4.24 2.53 8.25
CA ARG A 71 -4.23 3.78 7.47
C ARG A 71 -5.61 4.15 6.89
N LEU A 72 -6.63 3.32 7.10
CA LEU A 72 -8.03 3.58 6.76
C LEU A 72 -8.92 3.22 7.96
N PRO A 73 -9.14 4.13 8.93
CA PRO A 73 -9.83 3.85 10.19
C PRO A 73 -11.36 3.79 10.04
N VAL A 74 -11.84 3.25 8.93
CA VAL A 74 -13.26 3.06 8.61
C VAL A 74 -13.43 1.60 8.16
N PRO A 75 -13.70 0.67 9.11
CA PRO A 75 -13.72 -0.76 8.81
C PRO A 75 -14.66 -1.17 7.66
N SER A 76 -15.81 -0.49 7.50
CA SER A 76 -16.73 -0.76 6.40
C SER A 76 -16.17 -0.41 5.02
N LEU A 77 -15.09 0.39 4.93
CA LEU A 77 -14.42 0.71 3.67
C LEU A 77 -13.32 -0.28 3.27
N TRP A 78 -12.96 -1.23 4.14
CA TRP A 78 -11.94 -2.22 3.79
C TRP A 78 -12.40 -3.12 2.63
N LEU A 79 -13.70 -3.48 2.61
CA LEU A 79 -14.28 -4.24 1.50
C LEU A 79 -14.20 -3.48 0.17
N ASP A 80 -14.33 -2.15 0.16
CA ASP A 80 -14.20 -1.35 -1.05
C ASP A 80 -12.81 -1.48 -1.67
N VAL A 81 -11.77 -1.37 -0.83
CA VAL A 81 -10.38 -1.52 -1.26
C VAL A 81 -10.12 -2.95 -1.75
N PHE A 82 -10.60 -3.97 -1.02
CA PHE A 82 -10.46 -5.37 -1.46
C PHE A 82 -11.16 -5.65 -2.79
N GLN A 83 -12.35 -5.12 -3.01
CA GLN A 83 -13.06 -5.25 -4.29
C GLN A 83 -12.28 -4.59 -5.42
N LYS A 84 -11.73 -3.38 -5.21
CA LYS A 84 -10.86 -2.71 -6.21
C LYS A 84 -9.61 -3.56 -6.53
N ILE A 85 -8.95 -4.12 -5.52
CA ILE A 85 -7.80 -5.02 -5.72
C ILE A 85 -8.23 -6.29 -6.49
N LYS A 86 -9.36 -6.91 -6.12
CA LYS A 86 -9.91 -8.07 -6.84
C LYS A 86 -10.21 -7.73 -8.31
N SER A 87 -10.77 -6.55 -8.58
CA SER A 87 -11.11 -6.09 -9.93
C SER A 87 -9.88 -5.82 -10.82
N LEU A 88 -8.69 -5.61 -10.25
CA LEU A 88 -7.43 -5.65 -11.01
C LEU A 88 -7.15 -7.06 -11.56
N GLY A 89 -7.63 -8.11 -10.89
CA GLY A 89 -7.25 -9.50 -11.14
C GLY A 89 -6.24 -10.05 -10.13
N TYR A 90 -5.95 -9.30 -9.07
CA TYR A 90 -5.15 -9.78 -7.95
C TYR A 90 -5.99 -10.74 -7.10
N ASN A 91 -5.31 -11.67 -6.43
CA ASN A 91 -5.93 -12.66 -5.56
C ASN A 91 -5.31 -12.68 -4.14
N GLY A 92 -4.37 -11.78 -3.88
CA GLY A 92 -3.73 -11.58 -2.60
C GLY A 92 -3.77 -10.13 -2.13
N VAL A 93 -3.70 -9.94 -0.82
CA VAL A 93 -3.32 -8.69 -0.17
C VAL A 93 -2.27 -8.99 0.89
N SER A 94 -1.27 -8.14 0.97
CA SER A 94 -0.30 -8.13 2.06
C SER A 94 -0.61 -6.95 2.98
N PHE A 95 -0.46 -7.16 4.29
CA PHE A 95 -0.75 -6.12 5.27
C PHE A 95 0.19 -6.15 6.47
N TYR A 96 0.62 -4.96 6.90
CA TYR A 96 1.24 -4.75 8.20
C TYR A 96 0.23 -4.63 9.35
N THR A 97 0.70 -4.93 10.56
CA THR A 97 0.07 -4.50 11.81
C THR A 97 1.01 -3.57 12.57
N ASP A 98 0.52 -2.42 13.04
CA ASP A 98 1.34 -1.42 13.72
C ASP A 98 1.25 -1.59 15.25
N TRP A 99 2.35 -2.08 15.86
CA TRP A 99 2.42 -2.33 17.29
C TRP A 99 2.21 -1.05 18.13
N ALA A 100 2.67 0.12 17.66
CA ALA A 100 2.55 1.39 18.37
C ALA A 100 1.08 1.77 18.64
N LEU A 101 0.15 1.35 17.77
CA LEU A 101 -1.28 1.58 17.92
C LEU A 101 -1.96 0.57 18.85
N LEU A 102 -1.44 -0.66 18.89
CA LEU A 102 -2.07 -1.78 19.60
C LEU A 102 -1.59 -1.95 21.04
N GLU A 103 -0.40 -1.45 21.37
CA GLU A 103 0.16 -1.52 22.73
C GLU A 103 0.81 -0.18 23.13
N GLY A 104 0.06 0.91 22.98
CA GLY A 104 0.52 2.25 23.40
C GLY A 104 0.92 2.33 24.88
N LYS A 105 0.38 1.43 25.73
CA LYS A 105 0.82 1.19 27.10
C LYS A 105 1.45 -0.19 27.22
N PRO A 106 2.69 -0.31 27.74
CA PRO A 106 3.36 -1.61 27.84
C PRO A 106 2.54 -2.58 28.71
N GLY A 107 2.30 -3.78 28.19
CA GLY A 107 1.49 -4.83 28.82
C GLY A 107 -0.01 -4.72 28.58
N VAL A 108 -0.50 -3.71 27.85
CA VAL A 108 -1.93 -3.51 27.56
C VAL A 108 -2.16 -3.53 26.05
N PHE A 109 -2.38 -4.73 25.51
CA PHE A 109 -2.72 -4.93 24.11
C PHE A 109 -4.22 -4.62 23.87
N ASN A 110 -4.53 -3.83 22.84
CA ASN A 110 -5.89 -3.48 22.45
C ASN A 110 -6.03 -3.45 20.91
N ALA A 111 -6.73 -4.43 20.35
CA ALA A 111 -7.13 -4.50 18.95
C ALA A 111 -8.66 -4.54 18.85
N SER A 112 -9.32 -3.45 19.22
CA SER A 112 -10.79 -3.30 19.20
C SER A 112 -11.22 -2.03 18.47
N GLY A 113 -12.50 -1.95 18.09
CA GLY A 113 -13.03 -0.81 17.35
C GLY A 113 -12.38 -0.71 15.97
N ILE A 114 -11.81 0.45 15.65
CA ILE A 114 -11.09 0.67 14.37
C ILE A 114 -9.79 -0.15 14.25
N PHE A 115 -9.31 -0.72 15.35
CA PHE A 115 -8.14 -1.59 15.40
C PHE A 115 -8.51 -3.08 15.47
N ASP A 116 -9.80 -3.42 15.35
CA ASP A 116 -10.25 -4.82 15.25
C ASP A 116 -9.94 -5.35 13.85
N PHE A 117 -9.24 -6.49 13.78
CA PHE A 117 -8.88 -7.12 12.52
C PHE A 117 -9.96 -8.07 12.00
N GLN A 118 -10.96 -8.45 12.81
CA GLN A 118 -11.99 -9.38 12.34
C GLN A 118 -12.76 -8.83 11.13
N PRO A 119 -13.23 -7.56 11.10
CA PRO A 119 -13.88 -7.02 9.90
C PRO A 119 -12.96 -6.97 8.67
N PHE A 120 -11.63 -6.86 8.87
CA PHE A 120 -10.66 -6.89 7.76
C PHE A 120 -10.57 -8.29 7.15
N PHE A 121 -10.52 -9.32 7.98
CA PHE A 121 -10.52 -10.72 7.53
C PHE A 121 -11.85 -11.12 6.88
N ASP A 122 -12.96 -10.63 7.42
CA ASP A 122 -14.29 -10.86 6.86
C ASP A 122 -14.40 -10.20 5.47
N ALA A 123 -13.96 -8.94 5.34
CA ALA A 123 -13.95 -8.23 4.06
C ALA A 123 -13.04 -8.90 3.01
N ALA A 124 -11.87 -9.40 3.41
CA ALA A 124 -11.00 -10.16 2.52
C ALA A 124 -11.67 -11.46 2.04
N SER A 125 -12.33 -12.19 2.95
CA SER A 125 -13.05 -13.42 2.62
C SER A 125 -14.26 -13.16 1.71
N GLU A 126 -14.99 -12.07 1.97
CA GLU A 126 -16.12 -11.63 1.15
C GLU A 126 -15.68 -11.23 -0.27
N ALA A 127 -14.57 -10.52 -0.42
CA ALA A 127 -14.01 -10.20 -1.74
C ALA A 127 -13.32 -11.39 -2.42
N GLY A 128 -13.02 -12.47 -1.67
CA GLY A 128 -12.27 -13.61 -2.19
C GLY A 128 -10.79 -13.31 -2.42
N ILE A 129 -10.16 -12.64 -1.45
CA ILE A 129 -8.76 -12.23 -1.43
C ILE A 129 -8.03 -12.96 -0.30
N TYR A 130 -6.95 -13.67 -0.65
CA TYR A 130 -6.07 -14.29 0.34
C TYR A 130 -5.16 -13.24 0.99
N LEU A 131 -4.67 -13.52 2.19
CA LEU A 131 -3.82 -12.59 2.94
C LEU A 131 -2.41 -13.14 3.22
N LEU A 132 -1.41 -12.27 3.05
CA LEU A 132 -0.09 -12.34 3.65
C LEU A 132 -0.09 -11.42 4.88
N ALA A 133 0.00 -11.98 6.08
CA ALA A 133 0.07 -11.19 7.31
C ALA A 133 1.52 -10.85 7.68
N ARG A 134 1.83 -9.58 7.91
CA ARG A 134 3.17 -9.10 8.25
C ARG A 134 3.15 -8.39 9.61
N PRO A 135 3.10 -9.13 10.73
CA PRO A 135 2.91 -8.50 12.04
C PRO A 135 4.17 -7.87 12.66
N GLY A 136 5.32 -7.90 12.01
CA GLY A 136 6.58 -7.38 12.58
C GLY A 136 7.24 -8.36 13.57
N PRO A 137 7.73 -7.91 14.77
CA PRO A 137 7.29 -6.70 15.50
C PRO A 137 7.79 -5.35 14.97
N TYR A 138 8.87 -5.35 14.19
CA TYR A 138 9.31 -4.19 13.42
C TYR A 138 8.73 -4.26 12.01
N ILE A 139 8.19 -3.15 11.50
CA ILE A 139 7.55 -3.09 10.17
C ILE A 139 8.10 -2.00 9.25
N ASN A 140 8.92 -1.07 9.75
CA ASN A 140 9.32 0.12 9.00
C ASN A 140 8.11 0.94 8.55
N ALA A 141 7.65 0.73 7.31
CA ALA A 141 6.39 1.19 6.74
C ALA A 141 6.13 2.71 6.76
N GLU A 142 7.14 3.54 7.02
CA GLU A 142 7.04 4.98 7.21
C GLU A 142 6.05 5.37 8.33
N VAL A 143 5.91 4.50 9.33
CA VAL A 143 5.13 4.75 10.55
C VAL A 143 6.04 5.12 11.71
N SER A 144 5.49 5.85 12.69
CA SER A 144 6.20 6.29 13.89
C SER A 144 6.87 5.10 14.58
N GLY A 145 8.19 5.19 14.76
CA GLY A 145 8.98 4.14 15.41
C GLY A 145 9.25 2.92 14.53
N GLY A 146 8.88 2.95 13.24
CA GLY A 146 8.86 1.76 12.39
C GLY A 146 7.92 0.66 12.92
N GLY A 147 6.88 1.06 13.65
CA GLY A 147 5.92 0.20 14.34
C GLY A 147 6.18 0.09 15.83
N TYR A 148 7.36 0.48 16.33
CA TYR A 148 7.64 0.39 17.75
C TYR A 148 6.87 1.45 18.57
N PRO A 149 6.19 1.03 19.66
CA PRO A 149 5.67 1.98 20.63
C PRO A 149 6.80 2.84 21.23
N GLY A 150 6.54 4.12 21.50
CA GLY A 150 7.56 5.03 22.02
C GLY A 150 8.18 4.63 23.37
N TRP A 151 7.51 3.77 24.15
CA TRP A 151 8.09 3.21 25.37
C TRP A 151 9.29 2.29 25.12
N MET A 152 9.51 1.82 23.89
CA MET A 152 10.71 1.08 23.49
C MET A 152 12.00 1.90 23.66
N GLN A 153 11.92 3.24 23.68
CA GLN A 153 13.06 4.09 24.03
C GLN A 153 13.57 3.87 25.47
N ARG A 154 12.73 3.35 26.37
CA ARG A 154 13.09 3.03 27.76
C ARG A 154 13.58 1.60 27.97
N VAL A 155 13.65 0.79 26.91
CA VAL A 155 14.18 -0.58 26.96
C VAL A 155 15.69 -0.50 26.72
N PRO A 156 16.54 -0.77 27.75
CA PRO A 156 17.99 -0.58 27.64
C PRO A 156 18.65 -1.78 26.97
N ALA A 157 18.26 -2.06 25.73
CA ALA A 157 18.74 -3.15 24.88
C ALA A 157 18.86 -2.68 23.43
N LEU A 158 19.75 -3.31 22.66
CA LEU A 158 19.76 -3.13 21.22
C LEU A 158 18.49 -3.74 20.62
N LEU A 159 17.72 -2.94 19.91
CA LEU A 159 16.52 -3.34 19.20
C LEU A 159 16.88 -4.28 18.05
N ARG A 160 15.96 -5.17 17.69
CA ARG A 160 16.13 -6.16 16.60
C ARG A 160 17.33 -7.10 16.79
N THR A 161 17.69 -7.39 18.04
CA THR A 161 18.80 -8.32 18.37
C THR A 161 18.34 -9.41 19.33
N ARG A 162 19.23 -10.36 19.64
CA ARG A 162 19.00 -11.38 20.67
C ARG A 162 19.04 -10.86 22.12
N ASP A 163 19.09 -9.54 22.35
CA ASP A 163 19.08 -8.99 23.70
C ASP A 163 17.77 -9.37 24.42
N PRO A 164 17.84 -10.08 25.56
CA PRO A 164 16.65 -10.56 26.26
C PRO A 164 15.65 -9.47 26.64
N LEU A 165 16.09 -8.24 26.93
CA LEU A 165 15.16 -7.17 27.30
C LEU A 165 14.32 -6.70 26.11
N TYR A 166 14.91 -6.67 24.90
CA TYR A 166 14.16 -6.41 23.68
C TYR A 166 13.23 -7.57 23.34
N LEU A 167 13.73 -8.81 23.37
CA LEU A 167 12.92 -10.01 23.11
C LEU A 167 11.69 -10.09 24.03
N HIS A 168 11.86 -9.86 25.32
CA HIS A 168 10.76 -9.88 26.28
C HIS A 168 9.78 -8.72 26.13
N ALA A 169 10.24 -7.57 25.61
CA ALA A 169 9.36 -6.45 25.31
C ALA A 169 8.37 -6.78 24.18
N THR A 170 8.76 -7.61 23.21
CA THR A 170 7.89 -7.98 22.08
C THR A 170 6.90 -9.10 22.39
N ASP A 171 7.15 -9.91 23.44
CA ASP A 171 6.40 -11.13 23.75
C ASP A 171 4.88 -10.93 23.86
N ASN A 172 4.43 -9.84 24.51
CA ASN A 172 3.00 -9.59 24.70
C ASN A 172 2.29 -9.30 23.38
N TYR A 173 2.84 -8.38 22.60
CA TYR A 173 2.33 -8.05 21.27
C TYR A 173 2.36 -9.25 20.33
N ALA A 174 3.52 -9.89 20.19
CA ALA A 174 3.70 -11.01 19.28
C ALA A 174 2.69 -12.13 19.59
N LYS A 175 2.53 -12.48 20.88
CA LYS A 175 1.54 -13.49 21.30
C LYS A 175 0.11 -13.09 20.93
N ASN A 176 -0.33 -11.88 21.24
CA ASN A 176 -1.72 -11.47 21.02
C ASN A 176 -2.04 -11.32 19.52
N MET A 177 -1.18 -10.62 18.78
CA MET A 177 -1.39 -10.40 17.36
C MET A 177 -1.29 -11.71 16.56
N ALA A 178 -0.29 -12.55 16.83
CA ALA A 178 -0.20 -13.85 16.17
C ALA A 178 -1.37 -14.78 16.55
N SER A 179 -1.94 -14.67 17.75
CA SER A 179 -3.15 -15.43 18.12
C SER A 179 -4.40 -14.96 17.36
N ILE A 180 -4.50 -13.68 17.02
CA ILE A 180 -5.57 -13.13 16.17
C ILE A 180 -5.39 -13.66 14.74
N ILE A 181 -4.18 -13.53 14.17
CA ILE A 181 -3.85 -14.03 12.83
C ILE A 181 -4.05 -15.54 12.74
N ALA A 182 -3.68 -16.29 13.80
CA ALA A 182 -3.81 -17.74 13.81
C ALA A 182 -5.26 -18.21 13.60
N LYS A 183 -6.25 -17.47 14.14
CA LYS A 183 -7.67 -17.74 13.95
C LYS A 183 -8.14 -17.46 12.52
N ALA A 184 -7.50 -16.51 11.84
CA ALA A 184 -7.81 -16.11 10.46
C ALA A 184 -7.04 -16.91 9.40
N GLN A 185 -6.22 -17.90 9.80
CA GLN A 185 -5.57 -18.81 8.85
C GLN A 185 -6.60 -19.59 8.04
N ILE A 186 -6.24 -19.90 6.80
CA ILE A 186 -7.03 -20.76 5.91
C ILE A 186 -7.26 -22.16 6.49
N THR A 187 -6.37 -22.63 7.35
CA THR A 187 -6.55 -23.89 8.11
C THR A 187 -7.74 -23.85 9.08
N ASN A 188 -8.22 -22.65 9.42
CA ASN A 188 -9.40 -22.39 10.23
C ASN A 188 -10.55 -21.75 9.42
N GLY A 189 -10.47 -21.75 8.08
CA GLY A 189 -11.48 -21.19 7.19
C GLY A 189 -11.38 -19.68 6.95
N GLY A 190 -10.28 -19.03 7.39
CA GLY A 190 -10.03 -17.61 7.12
C GLY A 190 -9.15 -17.37 5.87
N PRO A 191 -8.81 -16.11 5.56
CA PRO A 191 -8.11 -15.76 4.32
C PRO A 191 -6.57 -15.83 4.41
N VAL A 192 -5.96 -15.96 5.60
CA VAL A 192 -4.49 -15.89 5.75
C VAL A 192 -3.82 -17.17 5.27
N ILE A 193 -2.95 -17.04 4.26
CA ILE A 193 -2.20 -18.16 3.65
C ILE A 193 -0.69 -18.10 3.86
N LEU A 194 -0.15 -16.95 4.24
CA LEU A 194 1.27 -16.73 4.52
C LEU A 194 1.44 -15.79 5.71
N VAL A 195 2.55 -15.91 6.44
CA VAL A 195 2.94 -14.98 7.51
C VAL A 195 4.41 -14.61 7.39
N GLN A 196 4.73 -13.32 7.51
CA GLN A 196 6.10 -12.83 7.53
C GLN A 196 6.58 -12.60 8.97
N PRO A 197 7.67 -13.24 9.43
CA PRO A 197 8.39 -12.83 10.63
C PRO A 197 9.32 -11.66 10.33
N GLU A 198 9.35 -10.66 11.21
CA GLU A 198 10.24 -9.49 11.05
C GLU A 198 9.93 -8.67 9.77
N ASN A 199 10.80 -7.72 9.45
CA ASN A 199 10.76 -6.94 8.21
C ASN A 199 12.16 -6.52 7.76
N GLU A 200 12.56 -6.89 6.54
CA GLU A 200 13.81 -6.41 5.92
C GLU A 200 15.04 -6.57 6.83
N TYR A 201 15.17 -7.72 7.51
CA TYR A 201 16.33 -8.04 8.36
C TYR A 201 17.60 -8.29 7.52
N THR A 202 18.13 -7.23 6.91
CA THR A 202 19.05 -7.29 5.77
C THR A 202 20.38 -6.57 6.03
N SER A 203 20.39 -5.60 6.95
CA SER A 203 21.59 -4.84 7.29
C SER A 203 21.70 -4.59 8.79
N ALA A 204 22.93 -4.43 9.26
CA ALA A 204 23.25 -4.05 10.62
C ALA A 204 24.49 -3.15 10.66
N GLU A 205 24.61 -2.41 11.75
CA GLU A 205 25.81 -1.67 12.12
C GLU A 205 26.92 -2.61 12.65
N ASP A 206 28.17 -2.14 12.64
CA ASP A 206 29.35 -2.90 13.08
C ASP A 206 29.29 -3.35 14.56
N ASN A 207 28.42 -2.73 15.37
CA ASN A 207 28.19 -3.07 16.78
C ASN A 207 27.32 -4.32 16.98
N VAL A 208 26.81 -4.94 15.91
CA VAL A 208 26.04 -6.20 15.94
C VAL A 208 26.80 -7.29 15.17
N PRO A 209 27.91 -7.81 15.72
CA PRO A 209 28.76 -8.77 15.01
C PRO A 209 28.10 -10.13 14.74
N GLU A 210 26.97 -10.43 15.40
CA GLU A 210 26.18 -11.64 15.18
C GLU A 210 25.32 -11.61 13.92
N PHE A 211 25.18 -10.45 13.24
CA PHE A 211 24.29 -10.31 12.09
C PHE A 211 24.81 -11.07 10.85
N PRO A 212 23.96 -11.81 10.11
CA PRO A 212 22.56 -12.14 10.41
C PRO A 212 22.43 -13.14 11.57
N ASP A 213 21.63 -12.77 12.57
CA ASP A 213 21.55 -13.49 13.83
C ASP A 213 20.46 -14.58 13.82
N SER A 214 20.87 -15.84 13.64
CA SER A 214 19.93 -16.98 13.68
C SER A 214 19.27 -17.21 15.04
N VAL A 215 19.86 -16.77 16.16
CA VAL A 215 19.26 -16.93 17.50
C VAL A 215 18.10 -15.95 17.66
N TYR A 216 18.32 -14.70 17.26
CA TYR A 216 17.26 -13.69 17.21
C TYR A 216 16.12 -14.13 16.29
N PHE A 217 16.45 -14.49 15.05
CA PHE A 217 15.42 -14.80 14.06
C PHE A 217 14.61 -16.05 14.42
N SER A 218 15.24 -17.09 15.00
CA SER A 218 14.53 -18.26 15.53
C SER A 218 13.54 -17.88 16.65
N TYR A 219 13.89 -16.91 17.49
CA TYR A 219 12.99 -16.45 18.55
C TYR A 219 11.72 -15.81 17.97
N VAL A 220 11.87 -14.97 16.94
CA VAL A 220 10.74 -14.34 16.24
C VAL A 220 9.86 -15.40 15.57
N GLU A 221 10.45 -16.39 14.89
CA GLU A 221 9.70 -17.53 14.34
C GLU A 221 8.94 -18.29 15.45
N ASP A 222 9.61 -18.59 16.57
CA ASP A 222 9.03 -19.35 17.67
C ASP A 222 7.88 -18.58 18.33
N GLN A 223 7.94 -17.25 18.44
CA GLN A 223 6.80 -16.45 18.92
C GLN A 223 5.55 -16.67 18.06
N LEU A 224 5.69 -16.68 16.73
CA LEU A 224 4.58 -16.94 15.81
C LEU A 224 4.09 -18.40 15.91
N ARG A 225 5.01 -19.36 15.88
CA ARG A 225 4.66 -20.79 15.96
C ARG A 225 3.97 -21.14 17.28
N ASN A 226 4.47 -20.63 18.40
CA ASN A 226 3.89 -20.85 19.73
C ASN A 226 2.49 -20.25 19.88
N ALA A 227 2.16 -19.21 19.11
CA ALA A 227 0.83 -18.60 19.06
C ALA A 227 -0.15 -19.31 18.10
N GLY A 228 0.29 -20.35 17.38
CA GLY A 228 -0.56 -21.19 16.52
C GLY A 228 -0.45 -20.92 15.03
N ILE A 229 0.57 -20.19 14.56
CA ILE A 229 0.82 -20.01 13.13
C ILE A 229 1.39 -21.30 12.53
N VAL A 230 0.65 -21.90 11.59
CA VAL A 230 0.97 -23.15 10.90
C VAL A 230 1.09 -22.99 9.38
N VAL A 231 0.60 -21.89 8.80
CA VAL A 231 0.88 -21.55 7.39
C VAL A 231 2.38 -21.28 7.16
N PRO A 232 2.88 -21.31 5.92
CA PRO A 232 4.29 -21.07 5.64
C PRO A 232 4.75 -19.68 6.10
N LEU A 233 5.95 -19.63 6.66
CA LEU A 233 6.67 -18.39 6.95
C LEU A 233 7.46 -17.95 5.71
N ILE A 234 7.33 -16.68 5.34
CA ILE A 234 8.01 -16.09 4.18
C ILE A 234 8.82 -14.86 4.61
N SER A 235 10.05 -14.71 4.14
CA SER A 235 10.89 -13.53 4.44
C SER A 235 10.74 -12.43 3.41
N ASN A 236 11.25 -11.24 3.72
CA ASN A 236 11.45 -10.15 2.76
C ASN A 236 12.81 -9.46 2.99
N ASP A 237 13.90 -10.01 2.45
CA ASP A 237 15.17 -9.25 2.47
C ASP A 237 15.04 -7.97 1.63
N ALA A 238 15.52 -6.82 2.10
CA ALA A 238 15.51 -5.54 1.38
C ALA A 238 16.21 -5.59 0.00
N SER A 239 17.08 -6.57 -0.19
CA SER A 239 17.71 -6.91 -1.47
C SER A 239 18.04 -8.41 -1.48
N PRO A 240 18.14 -9.07 -2.65
CA PRO A 240 18.35 -10.52 -2.72
C PRO A 240 19.75 -10.93 -2.22
N VAL A 241 19.94 -11.05 -0.90
CA VAL A 241 21.21 -11.44 -0.24
C VAL A 241 21.17 -12.86 0.31
N GLY A 242 19.99 -13.45 0.48
CA GLY A 242 19.78 -14.84 0.89
C GLY A 242 19.80 -15.07 2.40
N HIS A 243 19.48 -14.08 3.23
CA HIS A 243 19.42 -14.29 4.67
C HIS A 243 18.28 -15.23 5.04
N PHE A 244 18.59 -16.23 5.88
CA PHE A 244 17.66 -17.26 6.35
C PHE A 244 16.91 -18.01 5.23
N ALA A 245 17.44 -18.02 4.01
CA ALA A 245 16.88 -18.77 2.90
C ALA A 245 16.95 -20.30 3.18
N PRO A 246 15.96 -21.09 2.73
CA PRO A 246 16.02 -22.55 2.79
C PRO A 246 17.29 -23.12 2.14
N GLY A 247 18.00 -23.97 2.87
CA GLY A 247 19.25 -24.59 2.39
C GLY A 247 20.50 -23.71 2.55
N SER A 248 20.37 -22.52 3.13
CA SER A 248 21.51 -21.71 3.59
C SER A 248 22.26 -22.35 4.76
N ASN A 249 23.34 -21.71 5.22
CA ASN A 249 24.12 -22.14 6.38
C ASN A 249 23.59 -21.62 7.73
N TYR A 250 22.49 -20.84 7.73
CA TYR A 250 21.86 -20.35 8.95
C TYR A 250 21.06 -21.45 9.65
N THR A 251 20.99 -21.41 10.98
CA THR A 251 20.18 -22.37 11.74
C THR A 251 18.69 -22.00 11.76
N ALA A 252 18.38 -20.70 11.68
CA ALA A 252 17.05 -20.21 11.40
C ALA A 252 16.84 -20.17 9.88
N GLN A 253 15.69 -20.65 9.41
CA GLN A 253 15.32 -20.61 8.00
C GLN A 253 13.80 -20.50 7.91
N VAL A 254 13.34 -19.51 7.15
CA VAL A 254 11.92 -19.40 6.76
C VAL A 254 11.53 -20.58 5.86
N ASP A 255 10.22 -20.76 5.62
CA ASP A 255 9.74 -21.81 4.71
C ASP A 255 9.96 -21.40 3.24
N ILE A 256 9.74 -20.12 2.92
CA ILE A 256 9.90 -19.53 1.58
C ILE A 256 10.80 -18.29 1.69
N TYR A 257 11.86 -18.23 0.88
CA TYR A 257 12.67 -17.03 0.77
C TYR A 257 11.98 -16.00 -0.13
N GLY A 258 11.83 -14.77 0.36
CA GLY A 258 11.44 -13.61 -0.41
C GLY A 258 12.39 -12.44 -0.19
N HIS A 259 12.41 -11.52 -1.16
CA HIS A 259 13.17 -10.27 -1.11
C HIS A 259 12.34 -9.11 -1.70
N ASP A 260 12.87 -7.90 -1.61
CA ASP A 260 12.20 -6.67 -2.03
C ASP A 260 12.95 -5.99 -3.19
N GLY A 261 12.32 -4.99 -3.81
CA GLY A 261 12.84 -4.30 -4.99
C GLY A 261 12.24 -2.92 -5.24
N TYR A 262 13.05 -1.88 -5.05
CA TYR A 262 12.72 -0.48 -5.31
C TYR A 262 13.67 0.15 -6.34
N PRO A 263 13.65 -0.31 -7.60
CA PRO A 263 14.72 -0.03 -8.57
C PRO A 263 14.88 1.45 -8.95
N LEU A 264 13.81 2.26 -8.88
CA LEU A 264 13.88 3.70 -9.16
C LEU A 264 14.10 4.56 -7.90
N GLY A 265 14.19 3.93 -6.72
CA GLY A 265 14.28 4.63 -5.44
C GLY A 265 13.05 5.49 -5.14
N PHE A 266 13.19 6.42 -4.20
CA PHE A 266 12.06 7.18 -3.64
C PHE A 266 12.09 8.68 -3.96
N ASP A 267 13.06 9.15 -4.76
CA ASP A 267 13.15 10.56 -5.15
C ASP A 267 12.31 10.86 -6.41
N CYS A 268 11.16 11.51 -6.20
CA CYS A 268 10.22 11.86 -7.26
C CYS A 268 10.58 13.16 -8.02
N ALA A 269 11.79 13.71 -7.85
CA ALA A 269 12.20 14.98 -8.48
C ALA A 269 12.27 14.97 -10.00
N ASN A 270 12.63 13.83 -10.57
CA ASN A 270 12.85 13.69 -12.01
C ASN A 270 11.99 12.56 -12.57
N PRO A 271 10.64 12.70 -12.57
CA PRO A 271 9.74 11.59 -12.87
C PRO A 271 9.91 11.00 -14.28
N CYS A 272 10.40 11.79 -15.23
CA CYS A 272 10.70 11.32 -16.57
C CYS A 272 12.08 10.66 -16.73
N THR A 273 12.89 10.57 -15.67
CA THR A 273 14.27 10.03 -15.74
C THR A 273 14.34 8.65 -15.11
N TRP A 274 14.75 7.65 -15.90
CA TRP A 274 15.06 6.32 -15.40
C TRP A 274 16.58 6.12 -15.47
N PRO A 275 17.28 6.05 -14.33
CA PRO A 275 18.73 5.95 -14.29
C PRO A 275 19.26 4.69 -14.99
N ASP A 276 20.42 4.79 -15.65
CA ASP A 276 21.06 3.62 -16.23
C ASP A 276 21.33 2.56 -15.16
N ASN A 277 21.13 1.29 -15.52
CA ASN A 277 21.27 0.11 -14.65
C ASN A 277 20.22 -0.03 -13.53
N ALA A 278 19.16 0.79 -13.49
CA ALA A 278 18.10 0.63 -12.51
C ALA A 278 17.25 -0.65 -12.72
N LEU A 279 17.11 -1.12 -13.96
CA LEU A 279 16.35 -2.35 -14.25
C LEU A 279 17.12 -3.60 -13.74
N PRO A 280 16.56 -4.39 -12.80
CA PRO A 280 17.20 -5.61 -12.34
C PRO A 280 17.31 -6.64 -13.47
N THR A 281 18.48 -7.27 -13.59
CA THR A 281 18.76 -8.25 -14.67
C THR A 281 19.30 -9.60 -14.16
N ASN A 282 19.59 -9.70 -12.86
CA ASN A 282 20.25 -10.85 -12.23
C ASN A 282 19.39 -11.59 -11.20
N TYR A 283 18.16 -11.15 -10.94
CA TYR A 283 17.31 -11.72 -9.90
C TYR A 283 17.06 -13.22 -10.08
N LEU A 284 16.82 -13.71 -11.30
CA LEU A 284 16.72 -15.16 -11.57
C LEU A 284 17.99 -15.93 -11.17
N THR A 285 19.16 -15.37 -11.44
CA THR A 285 20.44 -16.01 -11.09
C THR A 285 20.57 -16.09 -9.57
N LEU A 286 20.31 -14.98 -8.87
CA LEU A 286 20.37 -14.92 -7.41
C LEU A 286 19.36 -15.87 -6.76
N HIS A 287 18.11 -15.90 -7.23
CA HIS A 287 17.10 -16.83 -6.73
C HIS A 287 17.55 -18.30 -6.85
N ARG A 288 18.15 -18.68 -7.99
CA ARG A 288 18.68 -20.04 -8.20
C ARG A 288 19.86 -20.38 -7.29
N GLU A 289 20.65 -19.38 -6.90
CA GLU A 289 21.78 -19.55 -5.99
C GLU A 289 21.34 -19.61 -4.52
N GLN A 290 20.29 -18.86 -4.17
CA GLN A 290 19.87 -18.62 -2.79
C GLN A 290 18.76 -19.57 -2.31
N SER A 291 17.71 -19.76 -3.11
CA SER A 291 16.55 -20.56 -2.73
C SER A 291 15.88 -21.27 -3.92
N PRO A 292 16.60 -22.15 -4.65
CA PRO A 292 16.06 -22.83 -5.83
C PRO A 292 14.94 -23.85 -5.53
N SER A 293 14.68 -24.16 -4.26
CA SER A 293 13.65 -25.12 -3.84
C SER A 293 12.32 -24.48 -3.48
N THR A 294 12.19 -23.16 -3.56
CA THR A 294 10.96 -22.43 -3.23
C THR A 294 10.52 -21.59 -4.42
N PRO A 295 9.26 -21.13 -4.46
CA PRO A 295 8.81 -20.24 -5.52
C PRO A 295 9.62 -18.94 -5.50
N TYR A 296 9.94 -18.40 -6.68
CA TYR A 296 10.53 -17.07 -6.73
C TYR A 296 9.51 -16.04 -6.23
N SER A 297 9.95 -15.23 -5.26
CA SER A 297 9.09 -14.37 -4.46
C SER A 297 9.68 -12.97 -4.29
N ILE A 298 8.91 -11.95 -4.67
CA ILE A 298 9.18 -10.55 -4.34
C ILE A 298 8.05 -10.05 -3.44
N ILE A 299 8.38 -9.68 -2.20
CA ILE A 299 7.40 -9.40 -1.15
C ILE A 299 7.10 -7.91 -1.03
N GLU A 300 8.01 -7.05 -1.44
CA GLU A 300 7.72 -5.66 -1.74
C GLU A 300 8.37 -5.27 -3.05
N PHE A 301 7.54 -5.03 -4.06
CA PHE A 301 7.99 -4.37 -5.28
C PHE A 301 7.34 -3.02 -5.44
N GLN A 302 8.11 -2.10 -6.01
CA GLN A 302 7.75 -0.70 -6.14
C GLN A 302 6.40 -0.49 -6.84
N GLY A 303 5.39 -0.13 -6.06
CA GLY A 303 4.07 0.34 -6.51
C GLY A 303 3.94 1.87 -6.51
N GLY A 304 4.94 2.56 -5.97
CA GLY A 304 4.94 4.00 -5.71
C GLY A 304 6.19 4.40 -4.91
N ALA A 305 6.17 5.58 -4.29
CA ALA A 305 7.23 6.05 -3.42
C ALA A 305 6.66 6.89 -2.27
N PHE A 306 7.29 6.82 -1.09
CA PHE A 306 7.05 7.81 -0.04
C PHE A 306 7.56 9.19 -0.46
N ASP A 307 7.07 10.25 0.17
CA ASP A 307 7.51 11.63 -0.07
C ASP A 307 7.71 12.35 1.28
N PRO A 308 8.86 13.00 1.52
CA PRO A 308 9.15 13.63 2.79
C PRO A 308 8.48 14.99 2.96
N TRP A 309 8.51 15.54 4.17
CA TRP A 309 8.26 16.97 4.39
C TRP A 309 9.17 17.80 3.49
N GLY A 310 8.63 18.86 2.86
CA GLY A 310 9.35 19.64 1.85
C GLY A 310 9.62 18.89 0.54
N GLY A 311 9.01 17.71 0.36
CA GLY A 311 9.01 16.93 -0.87
C GLY A 311 8.21 17.56 -2.00
N LEU A 312 7.83 16.76 -2.98
CA LEU A 312 7.28 17.23 -4.25
C LEU A 312 5.81 16.87 -4.47
N GLY A 313 5.22 16.13 -3.54
CA GLY A 313 3.86 15.63 -3.59
C GLY A 313 3.73 14.33 -4.37
N PHE A 314 2.83 13.46 -3.92
CA PHE A 314 2.61 12.12 -4.50
C PHE A 314 2.15 12.12 -5.97
N ALA A 315 1.65 13.24 -6.50
CA ALA A 315 1.38 13.37 -7.93
C ALA A 315 2.66 13.15 -8.77
N ARG A 316 3.81 13.67 -8.32
CA ARG A 316 5.11 13.46 -8.98
C ARG A 316 5.59 12.02 -8.86
N CYS A 317 5.33 11.37 -7.73
CA CYS A 317 5.65 9.96 -7.54
C CYS A 317 4.80 9.07 -8.47
N ALA A 318 3.52 9.40 -8.65
CA ALA A 318 2.65 8.73 -9.61
C ALA A 318 3.08 8.94 -11.08
N GLU A 319 3.71 10.07 -11.42
CA GLU A 319 4.32 10.29 -12.74
C GLU A 319 5.57 9.41 -12.94
N LEU A 320 6.46 9.33 -11.94
CA LEU A 320 7.66 8.48 -11.99
C LEU A 320 7.31 7.00 -12.16
N LEU A 321 6.32 6.56 -11.40
CA LEU A 321 5.90 5.17 -11.24
C LEU A 321 4.53 4.95 -11.90
N GLY A 322 4.35 5.54 -13.08
CA GLY A 322 3.13 5.44 -13.88
C GLY A 322 3.01 4.12 -14.66
N PRO A 323 2.06 4.01 -15.60
CA PRO A 323 1.80 2.76 -16.35
C PRO A 323 3.00 2.29 -17.18
N GLU A 324 3.90 3.19 -17.58
CA GLU A 324 5.12 2.80 -18.31
C GLU A 324 6.10 2.04 -17.42
N PHE A 325 6.21 2.44 -16.16
CA PHE A 325 7.06 1.77 -15.18
C PHE A 325 6.54 0.35 -14.95
N GLU A 326 5.25 0.19 -14.68
CA GLU A 326 4.62 -1.12 -14.45
C GLU A 326 4.90 -2.07 -15.61
N ARG A 327 4.52 -1.71 -16.83
CA ARG A 327 4.66 -2.62 -17.98
C ARG A 327 6.11 -2.98 -18.30
N VAL A 328 7.09 -2.12 -18.00
CA VAL A 328 8.52 -2.42 -18.23
C VAL A 328 9.10 -3.26 -17.09
N PHE A 329 8.87 -2.85 -15.85
CA PHE A 329 9.49 -3.47 -14.67
C PHE A 329 8.75 -4.73 -14.23
N TYR A 330 7.42 -4.71 -14.12
CA TYR A 330 6.64 -5.87 -13.68
C TYR A 330 6.77 -7.03 -14.67
N LYS A 331 6.66 -6.77 -15.98
CA LYS A 331 6.94 -7.79 -17.00
C LYS A 331 8.39 -8.29 -16.96
N ASN A 332 9.35 -7.44 -16.62
CA ASN A 332 10.74 -7.88 -16.41
C ASN A 332 10.85 -8.82 -15.21
N ASP A 333 10.14 -8.56 -14.11
CA ASP A 333 10.19 -9.44 -12.94
C ASP A 333 9.50 -10.77 -13.20
N PHE A 334 8.33 -10.76 -13.86
CA PHE A 334 7.69 -11.98 -14.35
C PHE A 334 8.56 -12.74 -15.36
N SER A 335 9.47 -12.07 -16.08
CA SER A 335 10.42 -12.74 -16.97
C SER A 335 11.37 -13.69 -16.25
N PHE A 336 11.55 -13.50 -14.93
CA PHE A 336 12.32 -14.37 -14.05
C PHE A 336 11.54 -15.59 -13.52
N GLY A 337 10.27 -15.76 -13.91
CA GLY A 337 9.42 -16.86 -13.42
C GLY A 337 8.87 -16.61 -12.02
N LEU A 338 8.63 -15.35 -11.68
CA LEU A 338 8.06 -14.89 -10.41
C LEU A 338 6.62 -15.39 -10.21
N THR A 339 6.31 -16.01 -9.07
CA THR A 339 4.97 -16.55 -8.79
C THR A 339 4.37 -16.16 -7.43
N ILE A 340 5.12 -15.44 -6.61
CA ILE A 340 4.63 -14.71 -5.44
C ILE A 340 5.09 -13.26 -5.63
N PHE A 341 4.15 -12.34 -5.88
CA PHE A 341 4.47 -10.96 -6.19
C PHE A 341 3.54 -10.02 -5.44
N ASN A 342 4.10 -9.12 -4.64
CA ASN A 342 3.32 -8.12 -3.92
C ASN A 342 3.76 -6.69 -4.27
N ILE A 343 2.78 -5.84 -4.61
CA ILE A 343 3.00 -4.45 -5.01
C ILE A 343 2.82 -3.51 -3.80
N TYR A 344 3.92 -2.93 -3.35
CA TYR A 344 3.99 -2.00 -2.23
C TYR A 344 4.12 -0.55 -2.72
N MET A 345 3.13 0.34 -2.56
CA MET A 345 1.76 0.14 -2.11
C MET A 345 0.79 -0.05 -3.28
N THR A 346 -0.29 -0.79 -3.04
CA THR A 346 -1.45 -0.83 -3.95
C THR A 346 -2.52 0.16 -3.53
N TYR A 347 -2.78 0.27 -2.22
CA TYR A 347 -3.49 1.37 -1.58
C TYR A 347 -2.74 1.80 -0.34
N GLY A 348 -2.32 3.07 -0.29
CA GLY A 348 -1.52 3.57 0.83
C GLY A 348 -2.36 4.08 2.01
N GLY A 349 -3.37 4.93 1.76
CA GLY A 349 -4.22 5.53 2.81
C GLY A 349 -3.60 6.78 3.45
N THR A 350 -3.90 7.02 4.73
CA THR A 350 -3.52 8.27 5.43
C THR A 350 -2.79 7.98 6.74
N ASN A 351 -1.71 8.73 7.01
CA ASN A 351 -1.05 8.79 8.31
C ASN A 351 -1.84 9.70 9.28
N TRP A 352 -3.10 9.32 9.54
CA TRP A 352 -3.97 10.03 10.49
C TRP A 352 -3.45 9.86 11.93
N GLY A 353 -3.90 10.70 12.85
CA GLY A 353 -3.65 10.50 14.28
C GLY A 353 -2.16 10.41 14.65
N ASN A 354 -1.28 11.17 13.99
CA ASN A 354 0.18 11.16 14.21
C ASN A 354 0.87 9.79 14.03
N LEU A 355 0.26 8.84 13.31
CA LEU A 355 0.84 7.50 13.15
C LEU A 355 2.07 7.44 12.23
N GLY A 356 2.30 8.46 11.40
CA GLY A 356 3.45 8.51 10.48
C GLY A 356 4.78 8.83 11.18
N HIS A 357 5.89 8.40 10.58
CA HIS A 357 7.24 8.81 11.01
C HIS A 357 7.57 10.25 10.53
N PRO A 358 8.65 10.89 11.02
CA PRO A 358 9.06 12.22 10.56
C PRO A 358 9.58 12.27 9.12
N GLY A 359 9.93 11.12 8.53
CA GLY A 359 10.40 11.04 7.14
C GLY A 359 9.30 11.27 6.09
N GLY A 360 8.04 11.38 6.51
CA GLY A 360 6.87 11.62 5.67
C GLY A 360 5.84 12.52 6.36
N TYR A 361 4.82 12.95 5.62
CA TYR A 361 3.75 13.81 6.12
C TYR A 361 2.41 13.06 6.23
N THR A 362 1.28 13.77 6.38
CA THR A 362 -0.02 13.16 6.68
C THR A 362 -0.50 12.21 5.59
N SER A 363 -0.42 12.60 4.31
CA SER A 363 -0.81 11.70 3.23
C SER A 363 0.14 10.52 3.12
N TYR A 364 -0.41 9.35 2.81
CA TYR A 364 0.34 8.19 2.35
C TYR A 364 -0.25 7.68 1.04
N ASP A 365 -0.64 8.58 0.13
CA ASP A 365 -1.14 8.21 -1.21
C ASP A 365 -0.13 7.37 -2.00
N TYR A 366 1.16 7.59 -1.75
CA TYR A 366 2.29 6.83 -2.27
C TYR A 366 2.47 6.91 -3.80
N GLY A 367 1.56 7.57 -4.53
CA GLY A 367 1.48 7.43 -5.99
C GLY A 367 1.03 6.02 -6.42
N ALA A 368 0.33 5.30 -5.53
CA ALA A 368 -0.15 3.94 -5.75
C ALA A 368 -1.24 3.86 -6.84
N VAL A 369 -1.59 2.64 -7.28
CA VAL A 369 -2.65 2.42 -8.28
C VAL A 369 -4.02 2.88 -7.79
N ILE A 370 -4.33 2.70 -6.50
CA ILE A 370 -5.51 3.24 -5.81
C ILE A 370 -5.08 4.48 -5.03
N LYS A 371 -5.73 5.63 -5.30
CA LYS A 371 -5.41 6.88 -4.58
C LYS A 371 -5.76 6.82 -3.11
N GLU A 372 -5.23 7.73 -2.30
CA GLU A 372 -5.59 7.88 -0.87
C GLU A 372 -7.10 8.01 -0.62
N SER A 373 -7.81 8.74 -1.49
CA SER A 373 -9.28 8.88 -1.49
C SER A 373 -10.02 7.72 -2.19
N ARG A 374 -9.31 6.61 -2.45
CA ARG A 374 -9.80 5.35 -3.00
C ARG A 374 -10.18 5.36 -4.49
N GLU A 375 -10.02 6.46 -5.23
CA GLU A 375 -10.31 6.42 -6.66
C GLU A 375 -9.31 5.55 -7.43
N VAL A 376 -9.81 4.90 -8.49
CA VAL A 376 -9.05 4.06 -9.42
C VAL A 376 -8.79 4.76 -10.77
N SER A 377 -8.75 6.09 -10.76
CA SER A 377 -8.71 6.90 -12.00
C SER A 377 -7.31 7.01 -12.63
N ARG A 378 -6.26 6.50 -11.99
CA ARG A 378 -4.89 6.57 -12.51
C ARG A 378 -4.73 5.53 -13.63
N GLU A 379 -4.08 5.89 -14.73
CA GLU A 379 -3.89 4.97 -15.86
C GLU A 379 -3.16 3.68 -15.46
N LYS A 380 -2.23 3.78 -14.51
CA LYS A 380 -1.51 2.62 -13.93
C LYS A 380 -2.43 1.55 -13.34
N TYR A 381 -3.58 1.92 -12.75
CA TYR A 381 -4.57 0.92 -12.32
C TYR A 381 -5.06 0.07 -13.49
N SER A 382 -5.28 0.69 -14.65
CA SER A 382 -5.77 -0.03 -15.83
C SER A 382 -4.68 -0.86 -16.50
N GLU A 383 -3.42 -0.41 -16.52
CA GLU A 383 -2.29 -1.22 -17.02
C GLU A 383 -2.02 -2.43 -16.13
N ALA A 384 -1.94 -2.24 -14.80
CA ALA A 384 -1.81 -3.34 -13.85
C ALA A 384 -2.91 -4.40 -14.01
N LYS A 385 -4.16 -3.96 -14.31
CA LYS A 385 -5.27 -4.88 -14.62
C LYS A 385 -5.01 -5.73 -15.87
N LEU A 386 -4.39 -5.19 -16.91
CA LEU A 386 -4.07 -5.96 -18.12
C LEU A 386 -3.08 -7.08 -17.81
N GLU A 387 -2.02 -6.76 -17.07
CA GLU A 387 -0.98 -7.72 -16.68
C GLU A 387 -1.52 -8.83 -15.78
N ALA A 388 -2.31 -8.47 -14.77
CA ALA A 388 -2.92 -9.45 -13.87
C ALA A 388 -3.87 -10.40 -14.62
N ASN A 389 -4.77 -9.87 -15.46
CA ASN A 389 -5.72 -10.70 -16.20
C ASN A 389 -5.03 -11.62 -17.23
N PHE A 390 -3.93 -11.15 -17.85
CA PHE A 390 -3.09 -11.98 -18.70
C PHE A 390 -2.56 -13.19 -17.94
N LEU A 391 -1.96 -12.95 -16.77
CA LEU A 391 -1.35 -14.01 -15.97
C LEU A 391 -2.36 -14.98 -15.38
N GLN A 392 -3.52 -14.49 -14.91
CA GLN A 392 -4.62 -15.34 -14.44
C GLN A 392 -5.18 -16.22 -15.58
N ALA A 393 -5.18 -15.72 -16.82
CA ALA A 393 -5.57 -16.51 -17.99
C ALA A 393 -4.48 -17.50 -18.45
N SER A 394 -3.27 -17.46 -17.86
CA SER A 394 -2.07 -18.15 -18.36
C SER A 394 -1.51 -19.18 -17.37
N PRO A 395 -2.25 -20.24 -16.98
CA PRO A 395 -1.79 -21.20 -15.98
C PRO A 395 -0.49 -21.93 -16.34
N ALA A 396 -0.15 -22.01 -17.64
CA ALA A 396 1.12 -22.56 -18.10
C ALA A 396 2.34 -21.75 -17.61
N PHE A 397 2.17 -20.46 -17.32
CA PHE A 397 3.22 -19.59 -16.77
C PHE A 397 3.77 -20.16 -15.45
N LEU A 398 2.90 -20.69 -14.59
CA LEU A 398 3.24 -21.24 -13.27
C LEU A 398 4.21 -22.42 -13.30
N THR A 399 4.51 -22.99 -14.47
CA THR A 399 5.48 -24.08 -14.62
C THR A 399 6.48 -23.82 -15.75
N ALA A 400 6.43 -22.63 -16.36
CA ALA A 400 7.37 -22.25 -17.41
C ALA A 400 8.75 -21.96 -16.81
N VAL A 401 9.80 -22.47 -17.43
CA VAL A 401 11.16 -22.32 -16.93
C VAL A 401 11.79 -21.08 -17.54
N ALA A 402 12.03 -20.06 -16.72
CA ALA A 402 12.71 -18.83 -17.12
C ALA A 402 14.13 -19.10 -17.63
N GLN A 403 14.47 -18.51 -18.77
CA GLN A 403 15.80 -18.57 -19.36
C GLN A 403 16.67 -17.42 -18.85
N SER A 404 18.00 -17.56 -18.91
CA SER A 404 18.93 -16.54 -18.41
C SER A 404 18.86 -15.25 -19.23
N ASN A 405 18.90 -14.10 -18.55
CA ASN A 405 18.95 -12.77 -19.17
C ASN A 405 20.35 -12.34 -19.63
N ALA A 406 21.39 -13.15 -19.39
CA ALA A 406 22.78 -12.79 -19.70
C ALA A 406 23.03 -12.48 -21.19
N ASN A 407 22.22 -13.03 -22.09
CA ASN A 407 22.30 -12.78 -23.54
C ASN A 407 20.94 -12.34 -24.11
N ALA A 408 20.17 -11.56 -23.36
CA ALA A 408 18.82 -11.14 -23.79
C ALA A 408 18.86 -10.21 -25.02
N ASN A 409 19.88 -9.36 -25.15
CA ASN A 409 20.02 -8.42 -26.27
C ASN A 409 20.12 -9.15 -27.62
N ALA A 410 19.41 -8.64 -28.64
CA ALA A 410 19.25 -9.23 -29.97
C ALA A 410 18.67 -10.66 -29.99
N SER A 411 18.38 -11.26 -28.84
CA SER A 411 17.82 -12.60 -28.74
C SER A 411 16.47 -12.65 -29.44
N TYR A 412 16.25 -13.70 -30.24
CA TYR A 412 15.06 -13.93 -31.07
C TYR A 412 14.77 -12.88 -32.18
N THR A 413 15.31 -11.66 -32.12
CA THR A 413 15.03 -10.58 -33.08
C THR A 413 16.20 -10.29 -34.03
N GLY A 414 17.44 -10.59 -33.63
CA GLY A 414 18.65 -10.14 -34.32
C GLY A 414 18.88 -8.62 -34.24
N ASN A 415 18.08 -7.89 -33.44
CA ASN A 415 18.15 -6.44 -33.28
C ASN A 415 18.69 -6.07 -31.89
N GLU A 416 19.91 -5.54 -31.84
CA GLU A 416 20.61 -5.14 -30.60
C GLU A 416 19.89 -4.04 -29.81
N ALA A 417 18.94 -3.31 -30.42
CA ALA A 417 18.13 -2.32 -29.71
C ALA A 417 17.08 -2.97 -28.78
N LEU A 418 16.81 -4.26 -28.93
CA LEU A 418 15.82 -5.01 -28.18
C LEU A 418 16.45 -6.12 -27.36
N ALA A 419 15.85 -6.42 -26.22
CA ALA A 419 16.17 -7.56 -25.37
C ALA A 419 14.94 -8.45 -25.22
N VAL A 420 15.14 -9.76 -25.30
CA VAL A 420 14.07 -10.76 -25.16
C VAL A 420 14.46 -11.83 -24.16
N THR A 421 13.61 -12.01 -23.16
CA THR A 421 13.70 -13.08 -22.16
C THR A 421 12.63 -14.12 -22.41
N ALA A 422 13.02 -15.39 -22.50
CA ALA A 422 12.08 -16.49 -22.72
C ALA A 422 11.75 -17.23 -21.42
N LEU A 423 10.51 -17.70 -21.30
CA LEU A 423 10.09 -18.71 -20.33
C LEU A 423 9.53 -19.89 -21.12
N LEU A 424 10.17 -21.04 -21.01
CA LEU A 424 9.85 -22.22 -21.82
C LEU A 424 9.05 -23.21 -21.00
N GLY A 425 7.80 -23.44 -21.40
CA GLY A 425 6.95 -24.46 -20.79
C GLY A 425 7.01 -25.79 -21.53
N ASN A 426 6.22 -26.77 -21.07
CA ASN A 426 6.10 -28.05 -21.75
C ASN A 426 5.43 -27.94 -23.13
N ARG A 427 4.55 -26.95 -23.28
CA ARG A 427 3.85 -26.65 -24.55
C ARG A 427 3.90 -25.16 -24.83
N THR A 428 3.28 -24.36 -23.95
CA THR A 428 3.24 -22.91 -24.09
C THR A 428 4.56 -22.27 -23.70
N ASN A 429 5.06 -21.34 -24.51
CA ASN A 429 6.23 -20.54 -24.23
C ASN A 429 5.85 -19.06 -24.18
N PHE A 430 6.59 -18.30 -23.38
CA PHE A 430 6.41 -16.87 -23.18
C PHE A 430 7.70 -16.14 -23.50
N PHE A 431 7.59 -14.94 -24.08
CA PHE A 431 8.73 -14.11 -24.44
C PHE A 431 8.44 -12.67 -24.03
N VAL A 432 9.20 -12.14 -23.08
CA VAL A 432 9.13 -10.74 -22.65
C VAL A 432 10.08 -9.93 -23.52
N VAL A 433 9.52 -9.07 -24.35
CA VAL A 433 10.29 -8.18 -25.24
C VAL A 433 10.31 -6.78 -24.65
N ARG A 434 11.51 -6.20 -24.51
CA ARG A 434 11.70 -4.80 -24.10
C ARG A 434 12.80 -4.14 -24.94
N HIS A 435 12.95 -2.83 -24.82
CA HIS A 435 14.17 -2.17 -25.28
C HIS A 435 15.38 -2.66 -24.47
N ALA A 436 16.52 -2.88 -25.13
CA ALA A 436 17.77 -3.27 -24.48
C ALA A 436 18.23 -2.18 -23.51
N ALA A 437 18.23 -0.93 -23.96
CA ALA A 437 18.21 0.25 -23.10
C ALA A 437 16.77 0.48 -22.61
N PHE A 438 16.46 -0.05 -21.42
CA PHE A 438 15.10 -0.10 -20.87
C PHE A 438 14.43 1.28 -20.73
N ASN A 439 15.23 2.34 -20.58
CA ASN A 439 14.79 3.73 -20.46
C ASN A 439 14.57 4.43 -21.82
N SER A 440 14.72 3.72 -22.95
CA SER A 440 14.53 4.26 -24.31
C SER A 440 13.11 4.77 -24.54
N LEU A 441 13.01 5.97 -25.13
CA LEU A 441 11.77 6.57 -25.62
C LEU A 441 11.55 6.37 -27.13
N GLN A 442 12.46 5.66 -27.81
CA GLN A 442 12.36 5.43 -29.24
C GLN A 442 11.28 4.39 -29.56
N THR A 443 10.72 4.47 -30.77
CA THR A 443 9.99 3.35 -31.35
C THR A 443 10.96 2.53 -32.20
N THR A 444 11.01 1.22 -31.94
CA THR A 444 11.85 0.28 -32.67
C THR A 444 10.98 -0.69 -33.47
N GLU A 445 11.16 -0.72 -34.79
CA GLU A 445 10.56 -1.75 -35.63
C GLU A 445 11.38 -3.04 -35.60
N TYR A 446 10.71 -4.19 -35.62
CA TYR A 446 11.39 -5.49 -35.56
C TYR A 446 10.56 -6.62 -36.20
N GLU A 447 11.27 -7.70 -36.51
CA GLU A 447 10.72 -9.04 -36.70
C GLU A 447 11.20 -9.92 -35.54
N ILE A 448 10.48 -10.99 -35.25
CA ILE A 448 10.88 -11.93 -34.19
C ILE A 448 10.77 -13.36 -34.68
N THR A 449 11.78 -14.17 -34.39
CA THR A 449 11.83 -15.60 -34.74
C THR A 449 11.66 -16.43 -33.48
N LEU A 450 10.49 -17.03 -33.31
CA LEU A 450 10.13 -17.77 -32.08
C LEU A 450 10.04 -19.28 -32.34
N PRO A 451 10.48 -20.11 -31.39
CA PRO A 451 10.30 -21.56 -31.48
C PRO A 451 8.83 -21.93 -31.21
N THR A 452 8.34 -22.88 -32.00
CA THR A 452 7.05 -23.55 -31.82
C THR A 452 7.26 -25.06 -31.77
N THR A 453 6.42 -25.74 -31.01
CA THR A 453 6.44 -27.20 -30.81
C THR A 453 6.10 -27.98 -32.08
N THR A 454 5.28 -27.39 -32.98
CA THR A 454 4.75 -28.09 -34.15
C THR A 454 5.35 -27.65 -35.48
N GLN A 455 5.81 -26.40 -35.61
CA GLN A 455 6.33 -25.84 -36.87
C GLN A 455 7.82 -25.44 -36.79
N GLY A 456 8.49 -25.68 -35.67
CA GLY A 456 9.87 -25.24 -35.45
C GLY A 456 9.94 -23.72 -35.30
N ASN A 457 11.04 -23.11 -35.75
CA ASN A 457 11.23 -21.67 -35.66
C ASN A 457 10.41 -20.93 -36.71
N VAL A 458 9.60 -19.97 -36.27
CA VAL A 458 8.74 -19.14 -37.13
C VAL A 458 9.16 -17.68 -37.00
N THR A 459 9.51 -17.03 -38.11
CA THR A 459 9.72 -15.58 -38.19
C THR A 459 8.40 -14.86 -38.41
N ILE A 460 8.09 -13.91 -37.53
CA ILE A 460 6.82 -13.17 -37.46
C ILE A 460 7.16 -11.69 -37.67
N PRO A 461 6.45 -10.96 -38.56
CA PRO A 461 5.18 -11.33 -39.22
C PRO A 461 5.32 -12.22 -40.48
N GLN A 462 4.56 -13.31 -40.55
CA GLN A 462 4.54 -14.23 -41.70
C GLN A 462 3.83 -13.65 -42.93
N LEU A 463 2.93 -12.68 -42.77
CA LEU A 463 2.21 -12.02 -43.87
C LEU A 463 2.89 -10.70 -44.32
N GLY A 464 4.09 -10.42 -43.83
CA GLY A 464 4.91 -9.24 -44.15
C GLY A 464 4.58 -8.01 -43.31
N GLY A 465 5.45 -6.99 -43.34
CA GLY A 465 5.39 -5.84 -42.43
C GLY A 465 6.31 -6.00 -41.23
N SER A 466 6.27 -5.06 -40.28
CA SER A 466 7.11 -5.04 -39.09
C SER A 466 6.26 -4.89 -37.82
N LEU A 467 6.68 -5.53 -36.74
CA LEU A 467 6.19 -5.23 -35.40
C LEU A 467 6.83 -3.94 -34.93
N SER A 468 6.23 -3.26 -33.94
CA SER A 468 6.80 -2.08 -33.29
C SER A 468 6.80 -2.23 -31.78
N LEU A 469 7.86 -1.75 -31.14
CA LEU A 469 7.93 -1.55 -29.70
C LEU A 469 8.10 -0.05 -29.45
N HIS A 470 7.10 0.58 -28.84
CA HIS A 470 7.15 2.00 -28.50
C HIS A 470 8.04 2.30 -27.29
N GLY A 471 8.33 3.59 -27.08
CA GLY A 471 9.15 4.05 -25.97
C GLY A 471 8.60 3.58 -24.63
N ARG A 472 9.48 3.07 -23.75
CA ARG A 472 9.11 2.50 -22.44
C ARG A 472 7.91 1.58 -22.50
N ASP A 473 7.94 0.68 -23.48
CA ASP A 473 7.00 -0.42 -23.59
C ASP A 473 7.74 -1.75 -23.49
N SER A 474 7.01 -2.76 -23.02
CA SER A 474 7.46 -4.14 -22.93
C SER A 474 6.24 -5.04 -23.16
N LYS A 475 6.42 -6.17 -23.84
CA LYS A 475 5.32 -6.99 -24.34
C LYS A 475 5.54 -8.46 -24.07
N TRP A 476 4.43 -9.15 -23.78
CA TRP A 476 4.34 -10.60 -23.85
C TRP A 476 4.04 -11.08 -25.27
N HIS A 477 4.97 -11.83 -25.85
CA HIS A 477 4.69 -12.71 -26.99
C HIS A 477 4.57 -14.15 -26.50
N VAL A 478 3.73 -14.92 -27.16
CA VAL A 478 3.49 -16.33 -26.77
C VAL A 478 3.59 -17.25 -27.97
N THR A 479 4.02 -18.50 -27.74
CA THR A 479 3.90 -19.60 -28.70
C THR A 479 3.22 -20.81 -28.08
N ASP A 480 2.47 -21.54 -28.89
CA ASP A 480 1.70 -22.73 -28.48
C ASP A 480 0.86 -22.51 -27.22
N TYR A 481 0.19 -21.37 -27.18
CA TYR A 481 -0.66 -20.95 -26.07
C TYR A 481 -2.01 -21.65 -26.15
N ASP A 482 -2.44 -22.28 -25.05
CA ASP A 482 -3.71 -22.99 -25.00
C ASP A 482 -4.86 -22.04 -24.69
N VAL A 483 -5.82 -21.96 -25.61
CA VAL A 483 -7.08 -21.22 -25.47
C VAL A 483 -8.20 -22.24 -25.34
N GLY A 484 -8.32 -22.87 -24.17
CA GLY A 484 -9.32 -23.90 -23.90
C GLY A 484 -9.25 -25.10 -24.86
N GLY A 485 -8.04 -25.58 -25.17
CA GLY A 485 -7.80 -26.65 -26.14
C GLY A 485 -7.55 -26.19 -27.59
N VAL A 486 -7.74 -24.91 -27.91
CA VAL A 486 -7.34 -24.34 -29.21
C VAL A 486 -5.90 -23.83 -29.12
N ASN A 487 -5.03 -24.30 -30.01
CA ASN A 487 -3.63 -23.89 -30.03
C ASN A 487 -3.46 -22.56 -30.77
N LEU A 488 -3.13 -21.51 -30.02
CA LEU A 488 -2.57 -20.29 -30.59
C LEU A 488 -1.08 -20.53 -30.84
N LEU A 489 -0.74 -20.88 -32.09
CA LEU A 489 0.62 -21.22 -32.50
C LEU A 489 1.59 -20.10 -32.13
N TYR A 490 1.19 -18.86 -32.38
CA TYR A 490 1.84 -17.67 -31.84
C TYR A 490 0.85 -16.50 -31.76
N SER A 491 1.17 -15.53 -30.91
CA SER A 491 0.57 -14.20 -30.94
C SER A 491 1.62 -13.16 -30.57
N THR A 492 1.70 -12.09 -31.37
CA THR A 492 2.47 -10.89 -31.01
C THR A 492 1.63 -9.82 -30.33
N ALA A 493 0.30 -9.93 -30.37
CA ALA A 493 -0.59 -9.14 -29.54
C ALA A 493 -0.65 -9.76 -28.15
N GLU A 494 -0.67 -8.93 -27.12
CA GLU A 494 -0.78 -9.38 -25.74
C GLU A 494 -2.18 -9.91 -25.48
N ILE A 495 -2.29 -10.98 -24.70
CA ILE A 495 -3.57 -11.55 -24.32
C ILE A 495 -4.06 -10.80 -23.09
N PHE A 496 -5.24 -10.19 -23.14
CA PHE A 496 -5.87 -9.69 -21.92
C PHE A 496 -6.51 -10.84 -21.14
N THR A 497 -7.33 -11.65 -21.82
CA THR A 497 -7.99 -12.81 -21.21
C THR A 497 -8.51 -13.77 -22.26
N TRP A 498 -8.86 -14.98 -21.85
CA TRP A 498 -9.71 -15.88 -22.63
C TRP A 498 -10.63 -16.71 -21.72
N LYS A 499 -11.75 -17.16 -22.29
CA LYS A 499 -12.79 -17.96 -21.60
C LYS A 499 -13.45 -18.95 -22.56
N GLN A 500 -14.03 -20.01 -22.01
CA GLN A 500 -14.74 -21.06 -22.73
C GLN A 500 -16.18 -21.24 -22.20
N TYR A 501 -17.14 -21.20 -23.11
CA TYR A 501 -18.57 -21.34 -22.84
C TYR A 501 -19.15 -22.47 -23.69
N GLY A 502 -19.13 -23.70 -23.15
CA GLY A 502 -19.42 -24.90 -23.92
C GLY A 502 -18.41 -25.12 -25.05
N HIS A 503 -18.87 -25.05 -26.30
CA HIS A 503 -18.00 -25.17 -27.48
C HIS A 503 -17.43 -23.84 -27.97
N LYS A 504 -18.00 -22.70 -27.55
CA LYS A 504 -17.55 -21.36 -27.93
C LYS A 504 -16.37 -20.94 -27.06
N ARG A 505 -15.36 -20.35 -27.67
CA ARG A 505 -14.21 -19.74 -26.97
C ARG A 505 -14.13 -18.26 -27.33
N VAL A 506 -13.83 -17.43 -26.35
CA VAL A 506 -13.60 -15.99 -26.54
C VAL A 506 -12.18 -15.69 -26.11
N LEU A 507 -11.42 -15.05 -27.00
CA LEU A 507 -10.08 -14.56 -26.74
C LEU A 507 -10.07 -13.04 -26.93
N VAL A 508 -9.53 -12.30 -25.98
CA VAL A 508 -9.32 -10.85 -26.08
C VAL A 508 -7.82 -10.59 -26.12
N VAL A 509 -7.38 -9.96 -27.21
CA VAL A 509 -5.99 -9.54 -27.39
C VAL A 509 -5.92 -8.03 -27.62
N TYR A 510 -4.80 -7.43 -27.23
CA TYR A 510 -4.56 -6.01 -27.37
C TYR A 510 -3.13 -5.68 -27.80
N GLY A 511 -2.95 -4.45 -28.26
CA GLY A 511 -1.64 -3.87 -28.55
C GLY A 511 -1.65 -2.36 -28.33
N GLY A 512 -0.49 -1.74 -28.30
CA GLY A 512 -0.37 -0.28 -28.21
C GLY A 512 -1.02 0.41 -29.41
N PRO A 513 -1.42 1.69 -29.32
CA PRO A 513 -2.09 2.38 -30.42
C PRO A 513 -1.27 2.41 -31.72
N GLY A 514 -1.86 1.93 -32.83
CA GLY A 514 -1.25 1.94 -34.16
C GLY A 514 -0.23 0.83 -34.43
N GLU A 515 -0.01 -0.07 -33.46
CA GLU A 515 0.87 -1.23 -33.64
C GLU A 515 0.26 -2.26 -34.60
N MET A 516 1.11 -2.85 -35.44
CA MET A 516 0.74 -4.01 -36.25
C MET A 516 1.05 -5.30 -35.50
N HIS A 517 0.07 -6.18 -35.42
CA HIS A 517 0.20 -7.49 -34.79
C HIS A 517 -0.20 -8.62 -35.74
N GLU A 518 0.33 -9.81 -35.42
CA GLU A 518 -0.01 -11.04 -36.10
C GLU A 518 -0.17 -12.17 -35.09
N LEU A 519 -1.20 -12.99 -35.30
CA LEU A 519 -1.43 -14.21 -34.53
C LEU A 519 -1.82 -15.35 -35.46
N ALA A 520 -1.50 -16.58 -35.07
CA ALA A 520 -1.81 -17.77 -35.85
C ALA A 520 -2.47 -18.85 -35.00
N VAL A 521 -3.57 -19.42 -35.50
CA VAL A 521 -4.34 -20.46 -34.82
C VAL A 521 -4.21 -21.78 -35.57
N SER A 522 -3.63 -22.80 -34.93
CA SER A 522 -3.48 -24.12 -35.53
C SER A 522 -4.85 -24.76 -35.77
N GLY A 523 -5.11 -25.20 -36.99
CA GLY A 523 -6.42 -25.77 -37.34
C GLY A 523 -7.58 -24.78 -37.20
N GLY A 524 -7.32 -23.46 -37.26
CA GLY A 524 -8.35 -22.43 -37.11
C GLY A 524 -9.50 -22.51 -38.12
N GLY A 525 -9.25 -23.10 -39.29
CA GLY A 525 -10.24 -23.24 -40.35
C GLY A 525 -10.54 -21.90 -41.02
N HIS A 526 -11.77 -21.75 -41.52
CA HIS A 526 -12.18 -20.51 -42.18
C HIS A 526 -12.29 -19.36 -41.18
N ALA A 527 -11.67 -18.21 -41.49
CA ALA A 527 -11.76 -16.98 -40.71
C ALA A 527 -12.72 -15.99 -41.36
N ARG A 528 -13.52 -15.32 -40.53
CA ARG A 528 -14.46 -14.27 -40.95
C ARG A 528 -14.40 -13.10 -39.99
N VAL A 529 -14.19 -11.89 -40.52
CA VAL A 529 -14.41 -10.65 -39.75
C VAL A 529 -15.91 -10.45 -39.56
N VAL A 530 -16.35 -10.31 -38.31
CA VAL A 530 -17.76 -10.06 -37.95
C VAL A 530 -18.00 -8.65 -37.44
N GLU A 531 -16.94 -7.95 -37.01
CA GLU A 531 -16.97 -6.53 -36.65
C GLU A 531 -15.64 -5.87 -37.04
N GLY A 532 -15.72 -4.61 -37.49
CA GLY A 532 -14.56 -3.84 -37.97
C GLY A 532 -14.08 -4.26 -39.35
N ASP A 533 -12.98 -3.66 -39.80
CA ASP A 533 -12.31 -3.95 -41.06
C ASP A 533 -10.77 -4.03 -40.89
N GLY A 534 -10.03 -4.17 -41.99
CA GLY A 534 -8.55 -4.10 -41.94
C GLY A 534 -7.81 -5.34 -41.43
N VAL A 535 -8.50 -6.46 -41.19
CA VAL A 535 -7.86 -7.75 -40.86
C VAL A 535 -7.49 -8.49 -42.14
N LYS A 536 -6.20 -8.85 -42.29
CA LYS A 536 -5.69 -9.71 -43.36
C LYS A 536 -5.61 -11.16 -42.89
N PHE A 537 -5.96 -12.08 -43.78
CA PHE A 537 -5.91 -13.51 -43.54
C PHE A 537 -4.87 -14.21 -44.39
N GLY A 538 -4.19 -15.20 -43.81
CA GLY A 538 -3.32 -16.14 -44.51
C GLY A 538 -3.50 -17.56 -43.98
N HIS A 539 -3.04 -18.54 -44.76
CA HIS A 539 -2.97 -19.94 -44.32
C HIS A 539 -1.54 -20.42 -44.51
N LYS A 540 -0.92 -20.90 -43.43
CA LYS A 540 0.48 -21.36 -43.39
C LYS A 540 0.54 -22.66 -42.60
N ASP A 541 0.97 -23.72 -43.25
CA ASP A 541 1.28 -25.01 -42.60
C ASP A 541 0.18 -25.54 -41.66
N GLY A 542 -1.07 -25.41 -42.10
CA GLY A 542 -2.26 -25.87 -41.34
C GLY A 542 -2.78 -24.88 -40.28
N SER A 543 -2.16 -23.70 -40.15
CA SER A 543 -2.59 -22.62 -39.28
C SER A 543 -3.28 -21.50 -40.06
N THR A 544 -4.29 -20.89 -39.43
CA THR A 544 -4.96 -19.68 -39.93
C THR A 544 -4.28 -18.47 -39.30
N VAL A 545 -3.68 -17.61 -40.13
CA VAL A 545 -2.90 -16.43 -39.72
C VAL A 545 -3.73 -15.17 -39.89
N LEU A 546 -3.76 -14.33 -38.85
CA LEU A 546 -4.48 -13.06 -38.80
C LEU A 546 -3.48 -11.93 -38.57
N GLN A 547 -3.47 -10.94 -39.45
CA GLN A 547 -2.65 -9.73 -39.31
C GLN A 547 -3.54 -8.49 -39.31
N TYR A 548 -3.28 -7.54 -38.42
CA TYR A 548 -4.06 -6.32 -38.28
C TYR A 548 -3.25 -5.20 -37.61
N SER A 549 -3.74 -3.97 -37.73
CA SER A 549 -3.25 -2.86 -36.89
C SER A 549 -4.29 -2.49 -35.84
N THR A 550 -3.82 -2.17 -34.63
CA THR A 550 -4.67 -1.68 -33.54
C THR A 550 -5.19 -0.28 -33.84
N SER A 551 -6.40 -0.02 -33.35
CA SER A 551 -7.07 1.27 -33.44
C SER A 551 -8.13 1.34 -32.33
N PRO A 552 -8.64 2.55 -31.99
CA PRO A 552 -9.80 2.67 -31.10
C PRO A 552 -11.03 1.90 -31.60
N ASP A 553 -11.17 1.73 -32.92
CA ASP A 553 -12.18 0.84 -33.50
C ASP A 553 -11.76 -0.62 -33.31
N ARG A 554 -12.52 -1.32 -32.46
CA ARG A 554 -12.43 -2.77 -32.23
C ARG A 554 -12.63 -3.55 -33.53
N LYS A 555 -11.96 -4.70 -33.63
CA LYS A 555 -12.21 -5.71 -34.65
C LYS A 555 -12.55 -7.05 -34.00
N VAL A 556 -13.49 -7.80 -34.57
CA VAL A 556 -13.88 -9.13 -34.07
C VAL A 556 -13.82 -10.14 -35.20
N VAL A 557 -13.15 -11.27 -34.94
CA VAL A 557 -12.94 -12.35 -35.92
C VAL A 557 -13.44 -13.68 -35.38
N GLU A 558 -14.22 -14.39 -36.17
CA GLU A 558 -14.64 -15.76 -35.88
C GLU A 558 -13.87 -16.76 -36.73
N LEU A 559 -13.46 -17.86 -36.10
CA LEU A 559 -12.76 -18.97 -36.73
C LEU A 559 -13.63 -20.23 -36.74
N GLY A 560 -13.46 -21.05 -37.79
CA GLY A 560 -14.17 -22.33 -37.98
C GLY A 560 -13.94 -23.37 -36.87
N CYS A 561 -12.94 -23.18 -36.02
CA CYS A 561 -12.71 -23.99 -34.81
C CYS A 561 -13.56 -23.57 -33.60
N GLY A 562 -14.44 -22.58 -33.73
CA GLY A 562 -15.31 -22.08 -32.66
C GLY A 562 -14.67 -21.04 -31.73
N LEU A 563 -13.57 -20.43 -32.17
CA LEU A 563 -12.89 -19.33 -31.49
C LEU A 563 -13.33 -17.97 -32.04
N THR A 564 -13.78 -17.08 -31.16
CA THR A 564 -14.02 -15.66 -31.45
C THR A 564 -12.90 -14.84 -30.82
N ILE A 565 -12.25 -13.99 -31.62
CA ILE A 565 -11.11 -13.18 -31.20
C ILE A 565 -11.50 -11.70 -31.28
N TYR A 566 -11.39 -11.00 -30.15
CA TYR A 566 -11.56 -9.56 -30.01
C TYR A 566 -10.19 -8.89 -30.06
N LEU A 567 -10.00 -8.02 -31.05
CA LEU A 567 -8.74 -7.33 -31.33
C LEU A 567 -8.90 -5.86 -30.93
N LEU A 568 -8.20 -5.44 -29.87
CA LEU A 568 -8.33 -4.12 -29.25
C LEU A 568 -7.02 -3.34 -29.32
N ASP A 569 -7.11 -2.01 -29.20
CA ASP A 569 -5.98 -1.23 -28.69
C ASP A 569 -5.96 -1.23 -27.15
N ARG A 570 -4.81 -0.90 -26.56
CA ARG A 570 -4.59 -0.90 -25.11
C ARG A 570 -5.63 -0.05 -24.37
N ASN A 571 -5.90 1.15 -24.88
CA ASN A 571 -6.84 2.09 -24.26
C ASN A 571 -8.29 1.55 -24.24
N SER A 572 -8.70 0.79 -25.25
CA SER A 572 -10.00 0.10 -25.20
C SER A 572 -9.97 -1.06 -24.20
N ALA A 573 -8.89 -1.85 -24.18
CA ALA A 573 -8.73 -2.98 -23.26
C ALA A 573 -8.79 -2.57 -21.78
N TYR A 574 -8.35 -1.36 -21.43
CA TYR A 574 -8.48 -0.79 -20.08
C TYR A 574 -9.92 -0.78 -19.54
N ASN A 575 -10.95 -0.77 -20.40
CA ASN A 575 -12.36 -0.74 -19.97
C ASN A 575 -12.98 -2.13 -19.79
N TYR A 576 -12.22 -3.21 -20.04
CA TYR A 576 -12.68 -4.58 -19.86
C TYR A 576 -12.39 -5.10 -18.45
N TRP A 577 -13.26 -6.01 -18.00
CA TRP A 577 -13.28 -6.59 -16.68
C TRP A 577 -13.55 -8.08 -16.79
N VAL A 578 -12.90 -8.85 -15.94
CA VAL A 578 -13.16 -10.27 -15.72
C VAL A 578 -13.25 -10.47 -14.23
N ILE A 579 -14.46 -10.75 -13.76
CA ILE A 579 -14.73 -11.00 -12.34
C ILE A 579 -15.19 -12.44 -12.22
N ASP A 580 -14.55 -13.19 -11.34
CA ASP A 580 -14.92 -14.57 -11.06
C ASP A 580 -16.37 -14.66 -10.57
N LEU A 581 -17.08 -15.70 -11.01
CA LEU A 581 -18.42 -15.99 -10.48
C LEU A 581 -18.28 -16.57 -9.07
N PRO A 582 -19.18 -16.21 -8.12
CA PRO A 582 -19.20 -16.79 -6.78
C PRO A 582 -19.12 -18.32 -6.83
N SER A 583 -18.29 -18.91 -5.97
CA SER A 583 -17.95 -20.33 -6.04
C SER A 583 -18.68 -21.18 -4.99
N ASP A 584 -18.32 -22.47 -4.95
CA ASP A 584 -18.95 -23.48 -4.12
C ASP A 584 -18.58 -23.35 -2.62
N PRO A 585 -19.17 -24.16 -1.71
CA PRO A 585 -18.92 -24.08 -0.27
C PRO A 585 -17.46 -24.24 0.18
N THR A 586 -16.58 -24.73 -0.68
CA THR A 586 -15.16 -25.01 -0.40
C THR A 586 -14.28 -23.79 -0.68
N PHE A 587 -14.52 -23.07 -1.78
CA PHE A 587 -13.68 -21.96 -2.24
C PHE A 587 -14.35 -20.58 -2.07
N GLY A 588 -15.63 -20.50 -1.70
CA GLY A 588 -16.31 -19.23 -1.41
C GLY A 588 -16.21 -18.22 -2.58
N ASN A 589 -15.59 -17.06 -2.36
CA ASN A 589 -15.35 -16.07 -3.43
C ASN A 589 -13.89 -16.05 -3.95
N PHE A 590 -13.03 -16.92 -3.42
CA PHE A 590 -11.62 -17.00 -3.84
C PHE A 590 -11.51 -17.46 -5.30
N THR A 591 -10.49 -16.97 -6.00
CA THR A 591 -10.26 -17.33 -7.41
C THR A 591 -9.99 -18.83 -7.53
N HIS A 592 -10.77 -19.50 -8.39
CA HIS A 592 -10.68 -20.93 -8.64
C HIS A 592 -10.44 -21.21 -10.14
N PRO A 593 -9.44 -22.03 -10.53
CA PRO A 593 -9.11 -22.32 -11.92
C PRO A 593 -10.29 -22.83 -12.77
N SER A 594 -11.21 -23.62 -12.20
CA SER A 594 -12.36 -24.13 -12.96
C SER A 594 -13.45 -23.08 -13.22
N HIS A 595 -13.52 -22.02 -12.42
CA HIS A 595 -14.45 -20.88 -12.63
C HIS A 595 -13.78 -19.80 -13.47
N ALA A 596 -12.46 -19.62 -13.31
CA ALA A 596 -11.65 -18.69 -14.09
C ALA A 596 -11.73 -18.98 -15.59
N VAL A 597 -12.06 -20.20 -16.03
CA VAL A 597 -12.26 -20.50 -17.46
C VAL A 597 -13.64 -20.12 -18.01
N SER A 598 -14.62 -19.80 -17.16
CA SER A 598 -15.99 -19.46 -17.56
C SER A 598 -16.52 -18.14 -16.99
N ALA A 599 -15.68 -17.36 -16.31
CA ALA A 599 -16.03 -16.02 -15.84
C ALA A 599 -16.47 -15.11 -17.01
N PRO A 600 -17.48 -14.25 -16.84
CA PRO A 600 -17.93 -13.34 -17.88
C PRO A 600 -16.86 -12.31 -18.23
N ILE A 601 -16.84 -11.87 -19.49
CA ILE A 601 -15.97 -10.80 -19.97
C ILE A 601 -16.84 -9.58 -20.25
N VAL A 602 -16.64 -8.51 -19.50
CA VAL A 602 -17.51 -7.33 -19.48
C VAL A 602 -16.71 -6.09 -19.85
N ASN A 603 -17.16 -5.33 -20.85
CA ASN A 603 -16.73 -3.94 -21.06
C ASN A 603 -17.67 -3.05 -20.24
N GLY A 604 -17.14 -2.32 -19.26
CA GLY A 604 -17.94 -1.75 -18.16
C GLY A 604 -17.50 -0.38 -17.62
N GLY A 605 -16.56 0.30 -18.27
CA GLY A 605 -16.12 1.66 -17.87
C GLY A 605 -15.27 1.67 -16.61
N TYR A 606 -15.66 2.47 -15.60
CA TYR A 606 -14.79 2.90 -14.49
C TYR A 606 -14.39 1.77 -13.52
N LEU A 607 -15.35 1.00 -12.99
CA LEU A 607 -15.07 -0.14 -12.10
C LEU A 607 -16.21 -1.15 -12.13
N LEU A 608 -15.88 -2.45 -12.18
CA LEU A 608 -16.82 -3.54 -11.95
C LEU A 608 -16.39 -4.31 -10.70
N ARG A 609 -17.27 -4.42 -9.70
CA ARG A 609 -16.98 -5.01 -8.38
C ARG A 609 -17.35 -6.48 -8.34
N THR A 610 -18.60 -6.81 -8.66
CA THR A 610 -19.12 -8.18 -8.60
C THR A 610 -19.98 -8.50 -9.83
N VAL A 611 -20.04 -9.79 -10.15
CA VAL A 611 -20.92 -10.33 -11.18
C VAL A 611 -21.60 -11.59 -10.67
N GLU A 612 -22.93 -11.60 -10.72
CA GLU A 612 -23.72 -12.78 -10.40
C GLU A 612 -24.55 -13.19 -11.61
N ILE A 613 -24.58 -14.50 -11.90
CA ILE A 613 -25.37 -15.05 -13.01
C ILE A 613 -26.13 -16.28 -12.50
N SER A 614 -27.47 -16.20 -12.52
CA SER A 614 -28.33 -17.33 -12.13
C SER A 614 -29.68 -17.27 -12.85
N ASP A 615 -30.22 -18.43 -13.24
CA ASP A 615 -31.57 -18.58 -13.84
C ASP A 615 -31.91 -17.66 -15.04
N GLY A 616 -30.90 -17.23 -15.80
CA GLY A 616 -31.06 -16.32 -16.93
C GLY A 616 -30.98 -14.83 -16.55
N CYS A 617 -30.74 -14.51 -15.29
CA CYS A 617 -30.53 -13.16 -14.78
C CYS A 617 -29.02 -12.87 -14.64
N ILE A 618 -28.62 -11.63 -14.95
CA ILE A 618 -27.27 -11.12 -14.77
C ILE A 618 -27.36 -9.91 -13.84
N HIS A 619 -26.62 -9.94 -12.74
CA HIS A 619 -26.51 -8.83 -11.80
C HIS A 619 -25.08 -8.33 -11.77
N LEU A 620 -24.90 -7.07 -12.16
CA LEU A 620 -23.62 -6.37 -12.13
C LEU A 620 -23.65 -5.35 -10.99
N THR A 621 -22.58 -5.31 -10.21
CA THR A 621 -22.35 -4.24 -9.24
C THR A 621 -21.05 -3.56 -9.58
N GLY A 622 -21.06 -2.23 -9.67
CA GLY A 622 -19.90 -1.46 -10.09
C GLY A 622 -20.12 0.04 -9.95
N ASP A 623 -19.17 0.80 -10.45
CA ASP A 623 -19.13 2.24 -10.26
C ASP A 623 -19.02 2.96 -11.60
N LEU A 624 -19.68 4.11 -11.70
CA LEU A 624 -19.73 4.94 -12.90
C LEU A 624 -19.23 6.33 -12.57
N ASN A 625 -18.25 6.81 -13.32
CA ASN A 625 -17.85 8.22 -13.33
C ASN A 625 -18.43 8.98 -14.53
N THR A 626 -19.07 8.26 -15.46
CA THR A 626 -19.73 8.75 -16.68
C THR A 626 -20.72 7.70 -17.18
N THR A 627 -21.66 8.12 -18.06
CA THR A 627 -22.61 7.20 -18.70
C THR A 627 -21.83 6.24 -19.59
N THR A 628 -22.00 4.94 -19.36
CA THR A 628 -21.11 3.91 -19.88
C THR A 628 -21.90 2.82 -20.61
N PRO A 629 -21.53 2.49 -21.86
CA PRO A 629 -22.01 1.28 -22.53
C PRO A 629 -21.55 0.03 -21.77
N ILE A 630 -22.47 -0.87 -21.45
CA ILE A 630 -22.18 -2.17 -20.88
C ILE A 630 -22.26 -3.21 -21.99
N GLU A 631 -21.23 -4.05 -22.10
CA GLU A 631 -21.22 -5.15 -23.06
C GLU A 631 -20.62 -6.42 -22.45
N ILE A 632 -21.38 -7.50 -22.51
CA ILE A 632 -20.97 -8.83 -22.04
C ILE A 632 -20.69 -9.69 -23.27
N ILE A 633 -19.41 -9.84 -23.60
CA ILE A 633 -18.98 -10.53 -24.83
C ILE A 633 -18.87 -12.05 -24.68
N GLY A 634 -18.93 -12.53 -23.44
CA GLY A 634 -18.94 -13.95 -23.09
C GLY A 634 -19.47 -14.16 -21.67
N GLY A 635 -20.06 -15.33 -21.40
CA GLY A 635 -20.55 -15.71 -20.07
C GLY A 635 -22.02 -15.42 -19.81
N ALA A 636 -22.70 -14.69 -20.70
CA ALA A 636 -24.13 -14.47 -20.60
C ALA A 636 -24.95 -15.77 -20.83
N PRO A 637 -26.08 -15.97 -20.13
CA PRO A 637 -27.01 -17.06 -20.40
C PRO A 637 -27.52 -17.06 -21.85
N HIS A 638 -27.83 -18.23 -22.41
CA HIS A 638 -28.38 -18.34 -23.78
C HIS A 638 -29.67 -17.53 -23.99
N HIS A 639 -30.46 -17.38 -22.93
CA HIS A 639 -31.64 -16.53 -22.89
C HIS A 639 -31.57 -15.64 -21.65
N THR A 640 -30.95 -14.48 -21.78
CA THR A 640 -30.93 -13.47 -20.73
C THR A 640 -32.35 -12.92 -20.55
N ARG A 641 -32.88 -13.04 -19.34
CA ARG A 641 -34.22 -12.58 -18.94
C ARG A 641 -34.16 -11.22 -18.29
N GLU A 642 -33.09 -10.95 -17.57
CA GLU A 642 -32.88 -9.73 -16.81
C GLU A 642 -31.39 -9.39 -16.78
N LEU A 643 -31.10 -8.10 -16.92
CA LEU A 643 -29.80 -7.51 -16.66
C LEU A 643 -30.03 -6.36 -15.67
N THR A 644 -29.27 -6.34 -14.58
CA THR A 644 -29.28 -5.22 -13.63
C THR A 644 -27.89 -4.66 -13.44
N PHE A 645 -27.81 -3.37 -13.13
CA PHE A 645 -26.61 -2.70 -12.67
C PHE A 645 -26.94 -1.96 -11.38
N ASN A 646 -26.22 -2.27 -10.29
CA ASN A 646 -26.48 -1.75 -8.95
C ASN A 646 -27.96 -1.92 -8.51
N GLY A 647 -28.54 -3.08 -8.81
CA GLY A 647 -29.94 -3.41 -8.51
C GLY A 647 -30.99 -2.79 -9.45
N ALA A 648 -30.62 -1.84 -10.31
CA ALA A 648 -31.53 -1.24 -11.28
C ALA A 648 -31.58 -2.05 -12.59
N SER A 649 -32.78 -2.36 -13.08
CA SER A 649 -32.93 -3.06 -14.36
C SER A 649 -32.45 -2.21 -15.54
N LEU A 650 -31.61 -2.80 -16.39
CA LEU A 650 -31.15 -2.18 -17.62
C LEU A 650 -31.95 -2.71 -18.81
N ALA A 651 -32.34 -1.81 -19.71
CA ALA A 651 -32.77 -2.22 -21.04
C ALA A 651 -31.56 -2.77 -21.79
N PHE A 652 -31.68 -3.99 -22.30
CA PHE A 652 -30.58 -4.67 -22.99
C PHE A 652 -31.04 -5.28 -24.31
N HIS A 653 -30.07 -5.50 -25.20
CA HIS A 653 -30.22 -6.30 -26.40
C HIS A 653 -29.29 -7.50 -26.30
N GLN A 654 -29.80 -8.70 -26.60
CA GLN A 654 -28.98 -9.90 -26.72
C GLN A 654 -28.96 -10.36 -28.17
N ASP A 655 -27.79 -10.37 -28.79
CA ASP A 655 -27.64 -10.85 -30.16
C ASP A 655 -27.84 -12.36 -30.23
N HIS A 656 -28.77 -12.82 -31.07
CA HIS A 656 -29.15 -14.23 -31.16
C HIS A 656 -28.08 -15.14 -31.77
N HIS A 657 -27.10 -14.58 -32.50
CA HIS A 657 -26.07 -15.38 -33.16
C HIS A 657 -24.82 -15.52 -32.28
N THR A 658 -24.36 -14.39 -31.73
CA THR A 658 -23.13 -14.28 -30.95
C THR A 658 -23.39 -14.48 -29.45
N GLY A 659 -24.61 -14.22 -28.97
CA GLY A 659 -24.96 -14.23 -27.54
C GLY A 659 -24.51 -12.99 -26.76
N VAL A 660 -23.90 -12.00 -27.44
CA VAL A 660 -23.43 -10.75 -26.82
C VAL A 660 -24.61 -9.97 -26.27
N VAL A 661 -24.49 -9.52 -25.02
CA VAL A 661 -25.49 -8.67 -24.36
C VAL A 661 -24.96 -7.24 -24.32
N THR A 662 -25.73 -6.28 -24.81
CA THR A 662 -25.41 -4.85 -24.77
C THR A 662 -26.47 -4.07 -24.01
N ALA A 663 -26.04 -3.08 -23.24
CA ALA A 663 -26.90 -2.16 -22.49
C ALA A 663 -26.17 -0.83 -22.27
N THR A 664 -26.83 0.13 -21.63
CA THR A 664 -26.22 1.39 -21.20
C THR A 664 -26.53 1.60 -19.73
N ALA A 665 -25.48 1.81 -18.91
CA ALA A 665 -25.62 2.23 -17.53
C ALA A 665 -25.49 3.76 -17.48
N THR A 666 -26.53 4.43 -17.00
CA THR A 666 -26.59 5.90 -16.92
C THR A 666 -25.88 6.39 -15.68
N TYR A 667 -25.02 7.39 -15.86
CA TYR A 667 -24.48 8.19 -14.78
C TYR A 667 -25.30 9.47 -14.65
N ASP A 668 -25.85 9.70 -13.47
CA ASP A 668 -26.55 10.92 -13.15
C ASP A 668 -25.58 11.88 -12.44
N THR A 669 -25.44 13.11 -12.92
CA THR A 669 -24.56 14.08 -12.24
C THR A 669 -25.22 14.56 -10.95
N PRO A 670 -24.62 14.32 -9.77
CA PRO A 670 -25.20 14.76 -8.51
C PRO A 670 -25.06 16.28 -8.34
N THR A 671 -25.95 16.88 -7.55
CA THR A 671 -25.74 18.23 -7.01
C THR A 671 -25.07 18.11 -5.66
N ILE A 672 -23.90 18.72 -5.52
CA ILE A 672 -23.12 18.70 -4.27
C ILE A 672 -23.17 20.09 -3.64
N THR A 673 -23.60 20.16 -2.38
CA THR A 673 -23.59 21.39 -1.60
C THR A 673 -22.69 21.19 -0.39
N LEU A 674 -21.66 22.03 -0.26
CA LEU A 674 -20.73 22.01 0.86
C LEU A 674 -20.83 23.29 1.69
N PRO A 675 -20.57 23.24 3.00
CA PRO A 675 -20.47 24.43 3.84
C PRO A 675 -19.33 25.35 3.37
N ASN A 676 -19.59 26.65 3.37
CA ASN A 676 -18.54 27.64 3.13
C ASN A 676 -17.80 27.96 4.44
N LEU A 677 -16.60 27.40 4.58
CA LEU A 677 -15.76 27.54 5.78
C LEU A 677 -15.33 28.99 6.06
N SER A 678 -15.35 29.87 5.07
CA SER A 678 -15.03 31.30 5.22
C SER A 678 -16.18 32.13 5.81
N THR A 679 -17.38 31.57 5.85
CA THR A 679 -18.58 32.23 6.39
C THR A 679 -19.28 31.44 7.49
N ILE A 680 -18.87 30.19 7.71
CA ILE A 680 -19.41 29.37 8.79
C ILE A 680 -19.02 29.98 10.14
N GLY A 681 -19.95 29.98 11.10
CA GLY A 681 -19.67 30.53 12.42
C GLY A 681 -18.62 29.68 13.16
N TRP A 682 -17.48 30.26 13.50
CA TRP A 682 -16.44 29.58 14.28
C TRP A 682 -16.45 30.01 15.74
N LYS A 683 -15.99 29.10 16.59
CA LYS A 683 -15.63 29.36 17.98
C LYS A 683 -14.12 29.28 18.11
N ALA A 684 -13.53 30.14 18.93
CA ALA A 684 -12.09 30.24 19.13
C ALA A 684 -11.75 30.20 20.62
N LEU A 685 -10.76 29.36 20.94
CA LEU A 685 -10.16 29.19 22.26
C LEU A 685 -8.67 29.47 22.17
N ASP A 686 -8.12 30.12 23.20
CA ASP A 686 -6.67 30.18 23.41
C ASP A 686 -6.21 28.83 23.98
N THR A 687 -5.35 28.13 23.23
CA THR A 687 -4.85 26.80 23.61
C THR A 687 -3.38 26.82 24.03
N LEU A 688 -2.88 27.99 24.42
CA LEU A 688 -1.63 28.14 25.15
C LEU A 688 -1.87 28.92 26.47
N PRO A 689 -2.81 28.50 27.35
CA PRO A 689 -3.03 29.17 28.63
C PRO A 689 -1.78 29.16 29.53
N GLU A 690 -0.81 28.28 29.27
CA GLU A 690 0.44 28.09 30.00
C GLU A 690 1.23 29.40 30.18
N ILE A 691 1.18 30.31 29.21
CA ILE A 691 1.95 31.56 29.26
C ILE A 691 1.28 32.65 30.11
N LYS A 692 0.07 32.40 30.65
CA LYS A 692 -0.66 33.35 31.49
C LYS A 692 -0.16 33.30 32.93
N PRO A 693 -0.06 34.45 33.63
CA PRO A 693 0.34 34.48 35.05
C PRO A 693 -0.58 33.69 35.99
N SER A 694 -1.82 33.42 35.58
CA SER A 694 -2.81 32.67 36.34
C SER A 694 -2.77 31.16 36.10
N TYR A 695 -1.90 30.66 35.21
CA TYR A 695 -1.83 29.24 34.90
C TYR A 695 -1.18 28.47 36.05
N ASP A 696 -1.81 27.38 36.46
CA ASP A 696 -1.30 26.45 37.47
C ASP A 696 -0.86 25.15 36.80
N ASP A 697 0.42 24.81 36.95
CA ASP A 697 1.01 23.57 36.42
C ASP A 697 1.23 22.52 37.52
N SER A 698 0.54 22.64 38.66
CA SER A 698 0.66 21.71 39.79
C SER A 698 0.35 20.25 39.41
N LEU A 699 -0.46 20.02 38.39
CA LEU A 699 -0.82 18.70 37.88
C LEU A 699 0.13 18.17 36.78
N TRP A 700 1.08 18.99 36.30
CA TRP A 700 2.03 18.55 35.28
C TRP A 700 3.06 17.58 35.86
N THR A 701 3.55 16.68 35.02
CA THR A 701 4.61 15.74 35.38
C THR A 701 5.91 16.49 35.68
N GLU A 702 6.43 16.32 36.90
CA GLU A 702 7.76 16.83 37.27
C GLU A 702 8.86 16.02 36.60
N ALA A 703 9.83 16.71 36.00
CA ALA A 703 11.00 16.08 35.43
C ALA A 703 11.96 15.67 36.55
N HIS A 704 11.87 14.42 36.99
CA HIS A 704 12.53 13.92 38.20
C HIS A 704 13.58 12.83 37.92
N TRP A 705 13.65 12.30 36.70
CA TRP A 705 14.59 11.22 36.38
C TRP A 705 16.00 11.79 36.23
N THR A 706 16.91 11.46 37.14
CA THR A 706 18.34 11.84 37.07
C THR A 706 19.16 10.93 36.16
N TYR A 707 18.50 10.09 35.38
CA TYR A 707 19.07 9.16 34.41
C TYR A 707 18.08 8.97 33.25
N THR A 708 18.51 8.30 32.19
CA THR A 708 17.64 7.77 31.13
C THR A 708 18.01 6.33 30.84
N ASN A 709 17.04 5.51 30.45
CA ASN A 709 17.29 4.18 29.90
C ASN A 709 17.53 4.19 28.39
N ASN A 710 17.44 5.37 27.76
CA ASN A 710 17.75 5.54 26.36
C ASN A 710 19.24 5.26 26.10
N THR A 711 19.52 4.14 25.44
CA THR A 711 20.88 3.65 25.18
C THR A 711 21.59 4.37 24.04
N LEU A 712 20.85 5.02 23.14
CA LEU A 712 21.44 5.80 22.04
C LEU A 712 22.06 7.10 22.57
N ARG A 713 21.40 7.77 23.52
CA ARG A 713 21.83 9.06 24.04
C ARG A 713 21.62 9.18 25.54
N ASN A 714 22.70 9.44 26.28
CA ASN A 714 22.65 9.79 27.70
C ASN A 714 22.22 11.25 27.91
N ILE A 715 21.62 11.56 29.07
CA ILE A 715 21.21 12.92 29.43
C ILE A 715 22.42 13.85 29.61
N THR A 716 22.27 15.09 29.15
CA THR A 716 23.25 16.18 29.37
C THR A 716 22.70 17.25 30.33
N THR A 717 21.54 17.00 30.92
CA THR A 717 20.82 17.87 31.85
C THR A 717 20.70 17.19 33.23
N PRO A 718 20.39 17.94 34.32
CA PRO A 718 20.26 17.36 35.66
C PRO A 718 19.18 16.28 35.79
N HIS A 719 18.11 16.42 35.00
CA HIS A 719 17.04 15.43 34.85
C HIS A 719 16.77 15.20 33.36
N SER A 720 16.28 14.01 33.00
CA SER A 720 15.81 13.72 31.65
C SER A 720 14.69 14.67 31.27
N LEU A 721 14.82 15.26 30.08
CA LEU A 721 13.78 16.04 29.42
C LEU A 721 13.31 15.33 28.14
N TYR A 722 13.58 14.02 28.03
CA TYR A 722 13.11 13.19 26.93
C TYR A 722 11.68 12.76 27.21
N SER A 723 10.75 13.17 26.35
CA SER A 723 9.31 12.96 26.54
C SER A 723 8.93 11.49 26.75
N SER A 724 9.54 10.57 25.98
CA SER A 724 9.32 9.13 26.11
C SER A 724 9.82 8.54 27.44
N ASP A 725 10.72 9.18 28.20
CA ASP A 725 11.06 8.73 29.56
C ASP A 725 9.86 8.86 30.53
N TYR A 726 8.88 9.71 30.19
CA TYR A 726 7.67 9.98 30.97
C TYR A 726 6.40 9.46 30.30
N GLY A 727 6.53 8.69 29.22
CA GLY A 727 5.41 8.08 28.49
C GLY A 727 4.67 9.02 27.53
N TYR A 728 5.26 10.13 27.16
CA TYR A 728 4.72 11.04 26.14
C TYR A 728 5.38 10.76 24.79
N ASN A 729 4.64 10.10 23.88
CA ASN A 729 5.24 9.50 22.68
C ASN A 729 4.73 10.12 21.36
N THR A 730 3.78 11.06 21.41
CA THR A 730 3.08 11.58 20.22
C THR A 730 2.76 13.08 20.33
N GLY A 731 2.59 13.73 19.17
CA GLY A 731 2.05 15.07 19.04
C GLY A 731 2.82 16.18 19.79
N SER A 732 2.23 17.36 19.92
CA SER A 732 2.93 18.50 20.53
C SER A 732 3.35 18.22 21.98
N LEU A 733 4.54 18.68 22.37
CA LEU A 733 5.13 18.54 23.70
C LEU A 733 5.33 19.92 24.33
N LEU A 734 5.06 20.05 25.64
CA LEU A 734 5.29 21.30 26.36
C LEU A 734 6.18 21.08 27.58
N TYR A 735 7.07 22.04 27.82
CA TYR A 735 8.00 22.06 28.94
C TYR A 735 7.88 23.37 29.70
N ARG A 736 7.98 23.31 31.03
CA ARG A 736 7.94 24.47 31.93
C ARG A 736 9.13 24.47 32.88
N GLY A 737 10.08 25.38 32.67
CA GLY A 737 11.30 25.53 33.48
C GLY A 737 11.18 26.69 34.47
N HIS A 738 11.10 26.37 35.76
CA HIS A 738 10.96 27.33 36.86
C HIS A 738 12.32 27.71 37.43
N PHE A 739 12.59 29.01 37.57
CA PHE A 739 13.81 29.51 38.21
C PHE A 739 13.57 30.84 38.94
N THR A 740 14.50 31.22 39.81
CA THR A 740 14.49 32.52 40.49
C THR A 740 15.58 33.40 39.91
N ALA A 741 15.23 34.58 39.40
CA ALA A 741 16.19 35.40 38.67
C ALA A 741 17.30 35.97 39.58
N THR A 742 18.54 35.97 39.10
CA THR A 742 19.68 36.69 39.67
C THR A 742 19.76 38.14 39.17
N GLY A 743 19.07 38.45 38.06
CA GLY A 743 19.08 39.74 37.37
C GLY A 743 20.26 39.96 36.41
N ASN A 744 21.11 38.95 36.24
CA ASN A 744 22.23 38.97 35.29
C ASN A 744 21.96 38.14 34.03
N GLU A 745 20.77 37.55 33.91
CA GLU A 745 20.38 36.74 32.76
C GLU A 745 20.25 37.62 31.52
N SER A 746 20.79 37.13 30.41
CA SER A 746 20.74 37.78 29.11
C SER A 746 20.47 36.80 27.98
N THR A 747 20.73 35.51 28.17
CA THR A 747 20.67 34.50 27.12
C THR A 747 20.20 33.14 27.65
N LEU A 748 19.31 32.50 26.90
CA LEU A 748 18.93 31.11 27.06
C LEU A 748 19.44 30.30 25.87
N TYR A 749 20.33 29.34 26.11
CA TYR A 749 20.66 28.31 25.12
C TYR A 749 19.69 27.15 25.25
N LEU A 750 19.19 26.66 24.10
CA LEU A 750 18.37 25.45 24.02
C LEU A 750 18.82 24.56 22.86
N SER A 751 18.88 23.26 23.15
CA SER A 751 18.96 22.19 22.17
C SER A 751 17.65 21.40 22.21
N THR A 752 16.92 21.36 21.08
CA THR A 752 15.60 20.71 20.99
C THR A 752 15.58 19.71 19.83
N GLN A 753 14.77 18.65 19.95
CA GLN A 753 14.62 17.61 18.93
C GLN A 753 13.15 17.19 18.82
N GLY A 754 12.62 17.17 17.59
CA GLY A 754 11.21 16.84 17.32
C GLY A 754 11.00 15.90 16.12
N GLY A 755 12.08 15.45 15.48
CA GLY A 755 12.04 14.76 14.18
C GLY A 755 12.07 15.76 13.02
N SER A 756 12.32 15.27 11.80
CA SER A 756 12.35 16.08 10.57
C SER A 756 11.14 17.00 10.47
N ALA A 757 11.34 18.24 10.01
CA ALA A 757 10.31 19.28 9.88
C ALA A 757 9.65 19.78 11.17
N PHE A 758 10.16 19.44 12.37
CA PHE A 758 9.62 19.99 13.62
C PHE A 758 9.84 21.50 13.76
N GLY A 759 9.15 22.11 14.72
CA GLY A 759 9.36 23.50 15.13
C GLY A 759 9.22 23.64 16.64
N HIS A 760 9.67 24.77 17.18
CA HIS A 760 9.43 25.10 18.58
C HIS A 760 9.19 26.60 18.79
N SER A 761 8.59 26.95 19.92
CA SER A 761 8.41 28.34 20.37
C SER A 761 8.65 28.46 21.88
N ILE A 762 9.22 29.59 22.30
CA ILE A 762 9.67 29.84 23.67
C ILE A 762 9.04 31.12 24.20
N TRP A 763 8.53 31.05 25.42
CA TRP A 763 8.07 32.20 26.21
C TRP A 763 8.73 32.22 27.58
N LEU A 764 8.96 33.42 28.10
CA LEU A 764 9.31 33.67 29.49
C LEU A 764 8.13 34.38 30.15
N ASN A 765 7.42 33.67 31.04
CA ASN A 765 6.06 34.02 31.45
C ASN A 765 5.18 34.28 30.22
N ALA A 766 4.66 35.51 30.05
CA ALA A 766 3.87 35.92 28.88
C ALA A 766 4.71 36.53 27.75
N THR A 767 6.02 36.73 27.94
CA THR A 767 6.89 37.38 26.95
C THR A 767 7.40 36.37 25.95
N PHE A 768 7.09 36.56 24.67
CA PHE A 768 7.65 35.74 23.60
C PHE A 768 9.16 36.00 23.45
N ILE A 769 9.94 34.92 23.42
CA ILE A 769 11.40 34.95 23.32
C ILE A 769 11.84 34.66 21.89
N GLY A 770 11.34 33.59 21.28
CA GLY A 770 11.71 33.18 19.93
C GLY A 770 11.10 31.86 19.52
N SER A 771 11.29 31.50 18.25
CA SER A 771 10.88 30.21 17.69
C SER A 771 11.96 29.67 16.75
N PHE A 772 12.02 28.36 16.63
CA PHE A 772 12.58 27.68 15.46
C PHE A 772 11.41 27.30 14.55
N TYR A 773 11.39 27.84 13.33
CA TYR A 773 10.26 27.66 12.41
C TYR A 773 10.20 26.28 11.75
N GLY A 774 11.32 25.54 11.79
CA GLY A 774 11.46 24.25 11.14
C GLY A 774 12.09 24.33 9.75
N GLY A 775 12.57 23.17 9.28
CA GLY A 775 12.96 22.91 7.90
C GLY A 775 12.91 21.42 7.62
N ASP A 776 12.77 21.05 6.35
CA ASP A 776 12.54 19.68 5.86
C ASP A 776 13.37 18.59 6.57
N LYS A 777 14.71 18.74 6.61
CA LYS A 777 15.64 17.72 7.11
C LYS A 777 16.17 17.97 8.52
N TYR A 778 15.70 19.03 9.18
CA TYR A 778 16.18 19.36 10.52
C TYR A 778 15.45 18.51 11.56
N ILE A 779 16.15 17.54 12.13
CA ILE A 779 15.64 16.71 13.24
C ILE A 779 15.85 17.36 14.61
N GLN A 780 16.93 18.15 14.74
CA GLN A 780 17.39 18.83 15.95
C GLN A 780 17.71 20.30 15.63
N TRP A 781 17.54 21.18 16.62
CA TRP A 781 17.93 22.60 16.54
C TRP A 781 18.61 23.07 17.83
N ASN A 782 19.74 23.78 17.68
CA ASN A 782 20.55 24.34 18.77
C ASN A 782 20.68 25.85 18.56
N ASP A 783 20.22 26.65 19.53
CA ASP A 783 20.31 28.10 19.40
C ASP A 783 20.30 28.81 20.75
N SER A 784 20.69 30.08 20.73
CA SER A 784 20.75 30.97 21.88
C SER A 784 19.82 32.15 21.70
N TYR A 785 18.87 32.30 22.62
CA TYR A 785 17.83 33.31 22.59
C TYR A 785 18.09 34.42 23.60
N ALA A 786 17.97 35.67 23.15
CA ALA A 786 18.10 36.82 24.04
C ALA A 786 16.93 36.91 25.02
N LEU A 787 17.23 37.16 26.30
CA LEU A 787 16.25 37.37 27.36
C LEU A 787 16.13 38.87 27.71
N PRO A 788 14.95 39.33 28.12
CA PRO A 788 14.80 40.69 28.66
C PRO A 788 15.47 40.80 30.03
N THR A 789 15.72 42.02 30.51
CA THR A 789 16.19 42.24 31.89
C THR A 789 15.18 41.70 32.90
N LEU A 790 15.66 40.88 33.84
CA LEU A 790 14.83 40.23 34.85
C LEU A 790 14.97 40.90 36.23
N ALA A 791 13.90 40.84 37.02
CA ALA A 791 13.89 41.39 38.36
C ALA A 791 14.52 40.39 39.36
N VAL A 792 15.65 40.78 39.96
CA VAL A 792 16.38 39.99 40.97
C VAL A 792 15.43 39.43 42.04
N GLY A 793 15.55 38.13 42.33
CA GLY A 793 14.77 37.41 43.33
C GLY A 793 13.33 37.08 42.91
N SER A 794 12.91 37.44 41.69
CA SER A 794 11.56 37.15 41.21
C SER A 794 11.51 35.78 40.53
N PRO A 795 10.42 35.01 40.69
CA PRO A 795 10.24 33.75 39.98
C PRO A 795 9.88 34.00 38.52
N TYR A 796 10.47 33.21 37.62
CA TYR A 796 10.17 33.20 36.20
C TYR A 796 9.99 31.78 35.70
N ILE A 797 9.19 31.64 34.65
CA ILE A 797 8.87 30.34 34.05
C ILE A 797 9.13 30.41 32.55
N LEU A 798 10.03 29.56 32.08
CA LEU A 798 10.21 29.28 30.65
C LEU A 798 9.14 28.31 30.20
N THR A 799 8.37 28.63 29.17
CA THR A 799 7.47 27.69 28.49
C THR A 799 8.02 27.40 27.09
N VAL A 800 8.28 26.12 26.80
CA VAL A 800 8.78 25.67 25.49
C VAL A 800 7.77 24.71 24.89
N LEU A 801 7.20 25.06 23.74
CA LEU A 801 6.32 24.21 22.93
C LEU A 801 7.15 23.63 21.79
N ILE A 802 7.15 22.30 21.65
CA ILE A 802 7.92 21.54 20.64
C ILE A 802 6.95 20.65 19.86
N ASP A 803 7.03 20.67 18.54
CA ASP A 803 6.28 19.73 17.70
C ASP A 803 6.99 18.36 17.67
N ASN A 804 6.26 17.27 17.90
CA ASN A 804 6.76 15.92 17.65
C ASN A 804 6.17 15.41 16.32
N MET A 805 7.04 15.15 15.36
CA MET A 805 6.66 14.74 14.00
C MET A 805 6.51 13.22 13.85
N GLY A 806 6.49 12.49 14.96
CA GLY A 806 6.55 11.02 15.00
C GLY A 806 7.93 10.56 15.50
N LEU A 807 8.10 9.28 15.78
CA LEU A 807 9.38 8.67 16.14
C LEU A 807 10.06 8.13 14.88
N ASP A 808 11.39 8.16 14.85
CA ASP A 808 12.15 7.70 13.70
C ASP A 808 12.07 6.17 13.56
N GLU A 809 12.33 5.65 12.37
CA GLU A 809 12.45 4.21 12.11
C GLU A 809 13.76 3.62 12.68
N ASP A 810 13.92 2.29 12.58
CA ASP A 810 15.10 1.53 13.01
C ASP A 810 15.51 0.49 11.95
N PHE A 811 15.57 0.94 10.68
CA PHE A 811 15.79 0.07 9.52
C PHE A 811 17.12 -0.70 9.59
N THR A 812 18.21 -0.04 9.97
CA THR A 812 19.51 -0.69 10.16
C THR A 812 19.62 -1.20 11.59
N VAL A 813 19.77 -2.52 11.75
CA VAL A 813 19.87 -3.17 13.07
C VAL A 813 21.09 -2.64 13.83
N GLY A 814 20.90 -2.22 15.09
CA GLY A 814 21.96 -1.67 15.94
C GLY A 814 22.21 -0.16 15.79
N SER A 815 21.53 0.52 14.86
CA SER A 815 21.57 1.98 14.73
C SER A 815 20.82 2.70 15.85
N GLU A 816 19.78 2.06 16.38
CA GLU A 816 18.91 2.56 17.46
C GLU A 816 18.22 3.89 17.12
N THR A 817 18.06 4.23 15.84
CA THR A 817 17.56 5.55 15.41
C THR A 817 16.15 5.82 15.91
N MET A 818 15.32 4.79 16.11
CA MET A 818 14.00 4.92 16.75
C MET A 818 14.08 5.50 18.18
N LYS A 819 15.22 5.35 18.84
CA LYS A 819 15.50 5.92 20.16
C LYS A 819 15.98 7.36 20.12
N ASN A 820 15.99 8.04 18.98
CA ASN A 820 16.16 9.49 18.97
C ASN A 820 15.09 10.14 19.86
N PRO A 821 15.46 10.80 20.97
CA PRO A 821 14.47 11.34 21.89
C PRO A 821 13.70 12.51 21.26
N ARG A 822 12.53 12.82 21.83
CA ARG A 822 11.77 14.03 21.53
C ARG A 822 11.75 14.92 22.76
N GLY A 823 12.01 16.22 22.60
CA GLY A 823 12.05 17.17 23.71
C GLY A 823 13.25 18.10 23.73
N ILE A 824 13.69 18.46 24.93
CA ILE A 824 14.89 19.27 25.17
C ILE A 824 16.07 18.32 25.37
N LEU A 825 17.08 18.43 24.52
CA LEU A 825 18.31 17.64 24.63
C LEU A 825 19.29 18.23 25.62
N ASP A 826 19.38 19.57 25.66
CA ASP A 826 20.29 20.33 26.52
C ASP A 826 19.81 21.78 26.67
N TYR A 827 20.26 22.46 27.73
CA TYR A 827 20.00 23.88 27.93
C TYR A 827 21.08 24.55 28.80
N SER A 828 21.23 25.86 28.65
CA SER A 828 21.93 26.67 29.65
C SER A 828 21.29 28.04 29.79
N LEU A 829 21.03 28.43 31.03
CA LEU A 829 20.61 29.78 31.38
C LEU A 829 21.83 30.53 31.93
N ASP A 830 22.16 31.69 31.37
CA ASP A 830 23.29 32.49 31.84
C ASP A 830 22.97 33.23 33.14
N GLY A 831 23.69 34.33 33.45
CA GLY A 831 23.43 35.11 34.67
C GLY A 831 23.89 34.45 35.97
N GLY A 832 24.79 33.46 35.89
CA GLY A 832 25.35 32.76 37.04
C GLY A 832 24.54 31.53 37.48
N HIS A 833 23.54 31.12 36.70
CA HIS A 833 22.79 29.90 36.95
C HIS A 833 23.60 28.63 36.63
N THR A 834 23.44 27.64 37.49
CA THR A 834 23.72 26.24 37.13
C THR A 834 22.46 25.62 36.53
N GLN A 835 22.58 24.55 35.72
CA GLN A 835 21.39 23.90 35.15
C GLN A 835 20.39 23.47 36.24
N SER A 836 20.87 23.02 37.41
CA SER A 836 20.02 22.60 38.53
C SER A 836 19.18 23.72 39.17
N ASP A 837 19.47 24.99 38.84
CA ASP A 837 18.66 26.11 39.31
C ASP A 837 17.32 26.22 38.56
N VAL A 838 17.19 25.52 37.43
CA VAL A 838 15.95 25.42 36.65
C VAL A 838 15.27 24.09 36.95
N SER A 839 14.08 24.13 37.54
CA SER A 839 13.24 22.95 37.81
C SER A 839 12.22 22.77 36.70
N TRP A 840 12.22 21.62 36.04
CA TRP A 840 11.37 21.37 34.87
C TRP A 840 10.13 20.55 35.18
N LYS A 841 9.03 20.90 34.50
CA LYS A 841 7.85 20.05 34.31
C LYS A 841 7.61 19.85 32.82
N LEU A 842 6.92 18.79 32.45
CA LEU A 842 6.57 18.51 31.06
C LEU A 842 5.21 17.84 30.90
N THR A 843 4.65 17.95 29.70
CA THR A 843 3.48 17.18 29.27
C THR A 843 3.52 16.89 27.77
N GLY A 844 2.99 15.74 27.38
CA GLY A 844 2.46 15.46 26.04
C GLY A 844 0.95 15.28 26.12
N ASN A 845 0.43 14.26 25.43
CA ASN A 845 -0.97 13.86 25.55
C ASN A 845 -1.36 13.56 27.01
N LEU A 846 -2.61 13.86 27.40
CA LEU A 846 -3.04 13.72 28.79
C LEU A 846 -2.87 12.27 29.26
N HIS A 847 -2.22 12.11 30.42
CA HIS A 847 -1.87 10.83 31.04
C HIS A 847 -0.88 9.93 30.27
N GLY A 848 -0.31 10.40 29.14
CA GLY A 848 0.76 9.68 28.42
C GLY A 848 0.30 8.30 27.94
N GLU A 849 0.98 7.25 28.39
CA GLU A 849 0.64 5.86 28.07
C GLU A 849 -0.71 5.43 28.66
N ASP A 850 -1.21 6.11 29.70
CA ASP A 850 -2.58 5.98 30.18
C ASP A 850 -3.56 6.85 29.37
N TYR A 851 -3.35 6.93 28.05
CA TYR A 851 -4.08 7.81 27.12
C TYR A 851 -5.60 7.75 27.27
N GLU A 852 -6.27 8.90 27.22
CA GLU A 852 -7.71 9.04 27.45
C GLU A 852 -8.58 8.41 26.34
N ASP A 853 -8.25 8.67 25.07
CA ASP A 853 -9.09 8.25 23.95
C ASP A 853 -8.78 6.81 23.51
N LYS A 854 -9.48 5.86 24.11
CA LYS A 854 -9.40 4.43 23.73
C LYS A 854 -10.06 4.12 22.39
N THR A 855 -10.88 5.03 21.85
CA THR A 855 -11.57 4.86 20.57
C THR A 855 -10.63 5.17 19.39
N ARG A 856 -9.87 6.26 19.49
CA ARG A 856 -9.00 6.77 18.42
C ARG A 856 -7.54 6.37 18.58
N GLY A 857 -7.20 5.73 19.70
CA GLY A 857 -5.90 5.11 19.91
C GLY A 857 -4.84 6.03 20.52
N PRO A 858 -3.66 5.47 20.80
CA PRO A 858 -2.64 6.11 21.64
C PRO A 858 -1.93 7.30 20.98
N LEU A 859 -2.05 7.46 19.66
CA LEU A 859 -1.28 8.46 18.91
C LEU A 859 -2.10 9.69 18.50
N ASN A 860 -3.44 9.62 18.52
CA ASN A 860 -4.33 10.62 17.93
C ASN A 860 -4.14 12.04 18.51
N GLU A 861 -3.90 12.13 19.82
CA GLU A 861 -3.83 13.41 20.54
C GLU A 861 -2.40 13.81 20.86
N GLY A 862 -2.05 15.08 20.64
CA GLY A 862 -0.86 15.70 21.22
C GLY A 862 -1.09 16.32 22.59
N GLY A 863 -0.14 17.14 23.03
CA GLY A 863 -0.15 17.80 24.32
C GLY A 863 -0.65 19.23 24.34
N LEU A 864 -1.23 19.80 23.27
CA LEU A 864 -1.84 21.13 23.36
C LEU A 864 -3.00 21.12 24.36
N TYR A 865 -3.24 22.26 25.04
CA TYR A 865 -4.31 22.36 26.04
C TYR A 865 -5.67 21.85 25.53
N ALA A 866 -6.09 22.24 24.32
CA ALA A 866 -7.36 21.79 23.73
C ALA A 866 -7.39 20.28 23.47
N GLU A 867 -6.25 19.66 23.17
CA GLU A 867 -6.13 18.20 23.02
C GLU A 867 -6.28 17.53 24.38
N ARG A 868 -5.52 17.96 25.40
CA ARG A 868 -5.60 17.41 26.76
C ARG A 868 -7.00 17.50 27.35
N GLN A 869 -7.71 18.59 27.08
CA GLN A 869 -9.10 18.79 27.51
C GLN A 869 -10.14 18.01 26.68
N GLY A 870 -9.74 17.38 25.56
CA GLY A 870 -10.64 16.66 24.66
C GLY A 870 -11.48 17.57 23.76
N TYR A 871 -11.18 18.86 23.64
CA TYR A 871 -12.03 19.82 22.92
C TYR A 871 -12.05 19.64 21.40
N HIS A 872 -11.24 18.73 20.85
CA HIS A 872 -11.34 18.26 19.47
C HIS A 872 -12.50 17.27 19.25
N LEU A 873 -13.11 16.75 20.32
CA LEU A 873 -14.20 15.78 20.26
C LEU A 873 -15.57 16.44 20.00
N PRO A 874 -16.49 15.76 19.30
CA PRO A 874 -17.88 16.22 19.13
C PRO A 874 -18.56 16.51 20.47
N GLY A 875 -19.32 17.60 20.56
CA GLY A 875 -20.03 17.97 21.80
C GLY A 875 -19.19 18.72 22.84
N ALA A 876 -17.95 19.11 22.50
CA ALA A 876 -17.12 19.96 23.34
C ALA A 876 -17.85 21.27 23.78
N PRO A 877 -17.58 21.79 24.99
CA PRO A 877 -18.31 22.91 25.58
C PRO A 877 -17.86 24.26 25.01
N THR A 878 -18.15 24.51 23.74
CA THR A 878 -17.72 25.72 23.01
C THR A 878 -18.57 26.98 23.30
N GLY A 879 -19.61 26.87 24.14
CA GLY A 879 -20.57 27.94 24.40
C GLY A 879 -19.94 29.24 24.93
N ASN A 880 -18.92 29.12 25.78
CA ASN A 880 -18.20 30.26 26.37
C ASN A 880 -16.97 30.70 25.56
N TRP A 881 -16.72 30.06 24.42
CA TRP A 881 -15.58 30.42 23.56
C TRP A 881 -15.87 31.70 22.78
N THR A 882 -14.79 32.39 22.37
CA THR A 882 -14.92 33.63 21.61
C THR A 882 -15.50 33.31 20.23
N ALA A 883 -16.53 34.04 19.79
CA ALA A 883 -17.01 33.91 18.42
C ALA A 883 -15.97 34.49 17.44
N SER A 884 -15.68 33.77 16.37
CA SER A 884 -14.83 34.21 15.26
C SER A 884 -15.60 34.08 13.96
N ALA A 885 -15.78 35.19 13.23
CA ALA A 885 -16.50 35.17 11.95
C ALA A 885 -15.69 34.49 10.83
N LEU A 886 -14.36 34.57 10.89
CA LEU A 886 -13.46 34.02 9.86
C LEU A 886 -12.67 32.80 10.37
N GLY A 887 -12.97 32.30 11.58
CA GLY A 887 -12.28 31.14 12.14
C GLY A 887 -10.75 31.26 12.10
N PRO A 888 -10.03 30.23 11.62
CA PRO A 888 -8.58 30.26 11.54
C PRO A 888 -8.03 31.21 10.45
N MET A 889 -8.87 31.69 9.53
CA MET A 889 -8.50 32.77 8.60
C MET A 889 -8.45 34.15 9.28
N ALA A 890 -9.06 34.31 10.46
CA ALA A 890 -8.82 35.50 11.30
C ALA A 890 -7.43 35.48 11.95
N GLY A 891 -6.96 34.28 12.30
CA GLY A 891 -5.65 34.03 12.87
C GLY A 891 -5.34 34.68 14.22
N LEU A 892 -4.04 34.89 14.42
CA LEU A 892 -3.42 35.53 15.56
C LEU A 892 -2.60 36.72 15.07
N SER A 893 -2.52 37.79 15.87
CA SER A 893 -1.69 38.98 15.61
C SER A 893 -0.37 38.99 16.38
N ALA A 894 -0.02 37.85 17.00
CA ALA A 894 1.19 37.63 17.80
C ALA A 894 1.45 36.12 17.89
N PRO A 895 2.66 35.67 18.27
CA PRO A 895 2.98 34.27 18.51
C PRO A 895 2.06 33.66 19.57
N GLY A 896 1.66 32.42 19.35
CA GLY A 896 0.79 31.67 20.25
C GLY A 896 0.02 30.59 19.51
N VAL A 897 -0.90 29.93 20.21
CA VAL A 897 -1.72 28.87 19.63
C VAL A 897 -3.20 29.13 19.92
N LYS A 898 -4.03 29.13 18.87
CA LYS A 898 -5.49 29.13 19.00
C LYS A 898 -6.06 27.84 18.48
N PHE A 899 -7.19 27.45 19.06
CA PHE A 899 -8.00 26.31 18.63
C PHE A 899 -9.35 26.82 18.15
N TYR A 900 -9.70 26.51 16.90
CA TYR A 900 -10.94 26.92 16.27
C TYR A 900 -11.84 25.71 16.10
N ALA A 901 -13.12 25.87 16.36
CA ALA A 901 -14.10 24.79 16.19
C ALA A 901 -15.38 25.29 15.53
N THR A 902 -16.01 24.44 14.75
CA THR A 902 -17.33 24.68 14.15
C THR A 902 -18.07 23.36 13.95
N SER A 903 -19.37 23.46 13.68
CA SER A 903 -20.20 22.33 13.31
C SER A 903 -21.06 22.69 12.11
N PHE A 904 -21.29 21.71 11.25
CA PHE A 904 -22.18 21.79 10.11
C PHE A 904 -22.75 20.42 9.81
N ASP A 905 -23.91 20.41 9.17
CA ASP A 905 -24.50 19.19 8.65
C ASP A 905 -24.09 19.01 7.18
N LEU A 906 -23.86 17.76 6.80
CA LEU A 906 -23.77 17.34 5.40
C LEU A 906 -25.05 16.61 5.02
N ASP A 907 -25.43 16.75 3.76
CA ASP A 907 -26.55 16.02 3.12
C ASP A 907 -26.12 15.73 1.69
N LEU A 908 -25.09 14.89 1.56
CA LEU A 908 -24.57 14.47 0.26
C LEU A 908 -25.50 13.43 -0.37
N PRO A 909 -25.53 13.30 -1.70
CA PRO A 909 -26.44 12.36 -2.35
C PRO A 909 -26.03 10.90 -2.11
N GLU A 910 -26.98 10.09 -1.65
CA GLU A 910 -26.80 8.63 -1.52
C GLU A 910 -26.50 7.96 -2.87
N GLY A 911 -25.78 6.84 -2.83
CA GLY A 911 -25.40 6.08 -4.03
C GLY A 911 -24.22 6.68 -4.80
N TYR A 912 -23.50 7.64 -4.21
CA TYR A 912 -22.27 8.20 -4.76
C TYR A 912 -21.13 8.10 -3.75
N ASP A 913 -19.95 7.69 -4.21
CA ASP A 913 -18.68 7.91 -3.53
C ASP A 913 -18.19 9.31 -3.90
N ILE A 914 -18.15 10.21 -2.91
CA ILE A 914 -17.77 11.61 -3.08
C ILE A 914 -16.60 11.90 -2.15
N PRO A 915 -15.34 11.83 -2.65
CA PRO A 915 -14.19 12.18 -1.84
C PRO A 915 -14.27 13.63 -1.34
N LEU A 916 -14.09 13.85 -0.03
CA LEU A 916 -13.98 15.19 0.55
C LEU A 916 -12.56 15.45 1.05
N SER A 917 -12.09 16.68 0.89
CA SER A 917 -10.82 17.13 1.46
C SER A 917 -10.88 18.56 2.00
N PHE A 918 -10.05 18.84 3.01
CA PHE A 918 -9.74 20.21 3.39
C PHE A 918 -8.60 20.73 2.50
N SER A 919 -8.86 21.83 1.79
CA SER A 919 -7.89 22.47 0.91
C SER A 919 -7.43 23.82 1.45
N PHE A 920 -6.10 23.98 1.52
CA PHE A 920 -5.41 25.24 1.83
C PHE A 920 -5.05 26.05 0.58
N SER A 921 -5.47 25.59 -0.61
CA SER A 921 -5.32 26.30 -1.90
C SER A 921 -3.88 26.67 -2.26
N ASN A 922 -2.95 25.72 -2.10
CA ASN A 922 -1.53 25.91 -2.42
C ASN A 922 -0.87 27.03 -1.57
N GLY A 923 -1.23 27.10 -0.30
CA GLY A 923 -0.76 28.12 0.63
C GLY A 923 0.76 28.07 0.79
N THR A 924 1.33 26.86 0.77
CA THR A 924 2.77 26.60 0.97
C THR A 924 3.69 27.28 -0.05
N THR A 925 3.17 27.62 -1.25
CA THR A 925 3.95 28.31 -2.30
C THR A 925 3.61 29.79 -2.48
N THR A 926 2.64 30.32 -1.72
CA THR A 926 2.13 31.68 -1.89
C THR A 926 2.94 32.70 -1.05
N PRO A 927 3.72 33.61 -1.67
CA PRO A 927 4.49 34.61 -0.93
C PRO A 927 3.57 35.71 -0.34
N THR A 928 3.93 36.28 0.81
CA THR A 928 3.28 37.51 1.29
C THR A 928 3.62 38.72 0.42
N LYS A 929 2.94 39.85 0.66
CA LYS A 929 3.25 41.16 0.04
C LYS A 929 4.71 41.61 0.20
N ASN A 930 5.46 41.02 1.13
CA ASN A 930 6.88 41.30 1.37
C ASN A 930 7.83 40.23 0.80
N GLY A 931 7.31 39.23 0.08
CA GLY A 931 8.10 38.18 -0.57
C GLY A 931 8.51 37.01 0.33
N THR A 932 8.05 36.96 1.59
CA THR A 932 8.32 35.84 2.53
C THR A 932 7.06 34.99 2.76
N VAL A 933 7.22 33.68 2.91
CA VAL A 933 6.14 32.74 3.27
C VAL A 933 6.01 32.75 4.81
N PRO A 934 4.83 33.02 5.39
CA PRO A 934 4.66 33.07 6.84
C PRO A 934 4.81 31.67 7.46
N SER A 935 5.32 31.62 8.67
CA SER A 935 5.58 30.38 9.39
C SER A 935 4.47 30.10 10.41
N TYR A 936 3.66 29.09 10.12
CA TYR A 936 2.65 28.59 11.04
C TYR A 936 2.38 27.10 10.83
N ARG A 937 1.80 26.48 11.86
CA ARG A 937 1.45 25.07 11.89
C ARG A 937 -0.02 24.90 12.25
N CYS A 938 -0.68 23.93 11.62
CA CYS A 938 -2.05 23.56 11.94
C CYS A 938 -2.20 22.05 12.15
N GLN A 939 -3.14 21.67 13.01
CA GLN A 939 -3.67 20.31 13.07
C GLN A 939 -5.16 20.35 12.72
N ILE A 940 -5.64 19.42 11.90
CA ILE A 940 -7.02 19.33 11.42
C ILE A 940 -7.71 18.16 12.12
N TYR A 941 -8.86 18.41 12.71
CA TYR A 941 -9.68 17.42 13.41
C TYR A 941 -11.06 17.31 12.79
N VAL A 942 -11.49 16.10 12.47
CA VAL A 942 -12.85 15.78 12.01
C VAL A 942 -13.45 14.74 12.93
N ASN A 943 -14.55 15.11 13.59
CA ASN A 943 -15.24 14.28 14.57
C ASN A 943 -14.30 13.63 15.61
N GLY A 944 -13.26 14.38 16.01
CA GLY A 944 -12.25 13.97 16.98
C GLY A 944 -11.00 13.28 16.41
N TYR A 945 -11.03 12.84 15.15
CA TYR A 945 -9.86 12.23 14.50
C TYR A 945 -8.95 13.32 13.93
N GLN A 946 -7.66 13.29 14.28
CA GLN A 946 -6.66 14.15 13.66
C GLN A 946 -6.37 13.62 12.24
N PHE A 947 -6.65 14.41 11.21
CA PHE A 947 -6.54 14.01 9.80
C PHE A 947 -5.65 14.94 8.95
N GLY A 948 -4.82 15.75 9.61
CA GLY A 948 -3.88 16.62 8.94
C GLY A 948 -2.95 17.33 9.90
N LYS A 949 -1.65 17.22 9.65
CA LYS A 949 -0.66 18.21 10.05
C LYS A 949 -0.29 19.06 8.84
N TYR A 950 -0.46 20.38 8.98
CA TYR A 950 -0.10 21.35 7.96
C TYR A 950 1.03 22.24 8.46
N VAL A 951 2.16 22.24 7.76
CA VAL A 951 3.33 23.08 8.09
C VAL A 951 3.59 24.03 6.93
N HIS A 952 3.04 25.23 7.02
CA HIS A 952 2.91 26.15 5.88
C HIS A 952 4.24 26.52 5.24
N ASN A 953 5.29 26.74 6.04
CA ASN A 953 6.62 27.11 5.55
C ASN A 953 7.47 25.93 5.06
N ILE A 954 6.94 24.70 5.08
CA ILE A 954 7.67 23.48 4.66
C ILE A 954 6.91 22.73 3.56
N GLY A 955 5.61 22.44 3.75
CA GLY A 955 4.81 21.67 2.79
C GLY A 955 5.23 20.19 2.69
N PRO A 956 4.86 19.46 1.63
CA PRO A 956 4.18 19.96 0.42
C PRO A 956 2.65 19.87 0.45
N GLN A 957 2.06 19.21 1.45
CA GLN A 957 0.63 18.89 1.43
C GLN A 957 -0.25 20.12 1.68
N ASP A 958 -1.13 20.44 0.73
CA ASP A 958 -2.16 21.48 0.84
C ASP A 958 -3.60 20.93 0.81
N ASP A 959 -3.78 19.67 0.40
CA ASP A 959 -5.07 18.98 0.36
C ASP A 959 -5.06 17.77 1.28
N PHE A 960 -6.03 17.69 2.19
CA PHE A 960 -6.13 16.67 3.23
C PHE A 960 -7.43 15.89 3.05
N PRO A 961 -7.41 14.76 2.32
CA PRO A 961 -8.59 13.92 2.15
C PRO A 961 -9.01 13.29 3.48
N VAL A 962 -10.31 13.25 3.73
CA VAL A 962 -10.90 12.59 4.90
C VAL A 962 -12.02 11.69 4.40
N PRO A 963 -11.99 10.39 4.71
CA PRO A 963 -12.94 9.45 4.14
C PRO A 963 -14.35 9.66 4.72
N GLU A 964 -15.36 9.34 3.90
CA GLU A 964 -16.69 9.01 4.39
C GLU A 964 -16.61 7.94 5.47
N GLY A 965 -17.44 8.05 6.50
CA GLY A 965 -17.36 7.23 7.71
C GLY A 965 -16.63 7.95 8.85
N ILE A 966 -15.57 8.72 8.55
CA ILE A 966 -15.05 9.72 9.51
C ILE A 966 -15.91 10.97 9.45
N PHE A 967 -16.20 11.45 8.23
CA PHE A 967 -17.31 12.34 7.99
C PHE A 967 -18.63 11.58 8.02
N ASP A 968 -19.65 12.16 8.66
CA ASP A 968 -21.04 11.76 8.50
C ASP A 968 -21.65 12.54 7.33
N TYR A 969 -21.81 11.89 6.18
CA TYR A 969 -22.28 12.53 4.94
C TYR A 969 -23.78 12.90 4.97
N HIS A 970 -24.52 12.40 5.96
CA HIS A 970 -25.95 12.62 6.12
C HIS A 970 -26.31 13.12 7.52
N GLY A 971 -25.36 13.77 8.19
CA GLY A 971 -25.51 14.21 9.55
C GLY A 971 -24.52 15.27 9.96
N SER A 972 -24.40 15.45 11.28
CA SER A 972 -23.67 16.56 11.87
C SER A 972 -22.20 16.24 12.05
N ASN A 973 -21.35 17.15 11.62
CA ASN A 973 -19.90 17.03 11.72
C ASN A 973 -19.34 18.14 12.61
N TYR A 974 -18.43 17.77 13.50
CA TYR A 974 -17.62 18.68 14.31
C TYR A 974 -16.22 18.76 13.73
N VAL A 975 -15.81 19.97 13.34
CA VAL A 975 -14.48 20.22 12.77
C VAL A 975 -13.75 21.18 13.68
N ALA A 976 -12.48 20.86 13.97
CA ALA A 976 -11.61 21.75 14.71
C ALA A 976 -10.23 21.87 14.09
N ILE A 977 -9.61 23.05 14.26
CA ILE A 977 -8.31 23.38 13.68
C ILE A 977 -7.48 24.11 14.73
N SER A 978 -6.30 23.57 15.05
CA SER A 978 -5.29 24.33 15.77
C SER A 978 -4.53 25.24 14.80
N LEU A 979 -4.14 26.43 15.25
CA LEU A 979 -3.27 27.34 14.52
C LEU A 979 -2.21 27.86 15.46
N TRP A 980 -0.96 27.45 15.21
CA TRP A 980 0.23 27.88 15.92
C TRP A 980 0.99 28.89 15.06
N ALA A 981 0.97 30.16 15.48
CA ALA A 981 1.75 31.23 14.87
C ALA A 981 3.16 31.26 15.46
N LEU A 982 4.18 31.13 14.61
CA LEU A 982 5.58 31.06 15.03
C LEU A 982 6.28 32.42 15.04
N GLU A 983 5.79 33.37 14.24
CA GLU A 983 6.38 34.70 14.01
C GLU A 983 5.77 35.80 14.88
N LYS A 984 6.53 36.88 15.12
CA LYS A 984 6.17 37.99 16.01
C LYS A 984 4.91 38.74 15.57
N GLU A 985 4.67 38.75 14.27
CA GLU A 985 3.53 39.38 13.61
C GLU A 985 2.25 38.53 13.73
N GLY A 986 2.35 37.30 14.23
CA GLY A 986 1.29 36.31 14.22
C GLY A 986 1.15 35.60 12.88
N ALA A 987 0.03 34.91 12.68
CA ALA A 987 -0.25 34.18 11.45
C ALA A 987 -1.75 33.96 11.27
N HIS A 988 -2.18 33.74 10.03
CA HIS A 988 -3.55 33.35 9.67
C HIS A 988 -3.51 32.42 8.47
N ILE A 989 -4.54 31.57 8.34
CA ILE A 989 -4.72 30.76 7.13
C ILE A 989 -5.24 31.67 6.00
N GLY A 990 -4.58 31.64 4.84
CA GLY A 990 -4.96 32.47 3.70
C GLY A 990 -6.30 32.08 3.08
N ASN A 991 -6.49 30.79 2.80
CA ASN A 991 -7.75 30.21 2.38
C ASN A 991 -7.90 28.81 2.98
N LEU A 992 -9.12 28.48 3.42
CA LEU A 992 -9.47 27.15 3.89
C LEU A 992 -10.84 26.81 3.35
N SER A 993 -10.94 25.70 2.62
CA SER A 993 -12.20 25.25 2.02
C SER A 993 -12.38 23.74 2.18
N LEU A 994 -13.64 23.31 2.27
CA LEU A 994 -14.00 21.92 2.07
C LEU A 994 -14.31 21.75 0.58
N VAL A 995 -13.63 20.83 -0.08
CA VAL A 995 -13.79 20.58 -1.52
C VAL A 995 -14.22 19.14 -1.76
N ALA A 996 -15.04 18.94 -2.79
CA ALA A 996 -15.41 17.62 -3.27
C ALA A 996 -14.53 17.24 -4.46
N GLY A 997 -14.06 15.99 -4.47
CA GLY A 997 -13.48 15.33 -5.63
C GLY A 997 -14.55 15.02 -6.69
N HIS A 998 -14.13 14.27 -7.72
CA HIS A 998 -15.06 13.84 -8.76
C HIS A 998 -16.03 12.80 -8.19
N PRO A 999 -17.36 13.06 -8.18
CA PRO A 999 -18.33 12.10 -7.68
C PRO A 999 -18.37 10.86 -8.57
N VAL A 1000 -18.45 9.69 -7.93
CA VAL A 1000 -18.58 8.39 -8.59
C VAL A 1000 -19.88 7.76 -8.16
N GLN A 1001 -20.80 7.51 -9.09
CA GLN A 1001 -22.03 6.78 -8.78
C GLN A 1001 -21.66 5.33 -8.47
N SER A 1002 -21.86 4.88 -7.23
CA SER A 1002 -21.26 3.66 -6.71
C SER A 1002 -22.29 2.58 -6.40
N GLY A 1003 -21.92 1.34 -6.70
CA GLY A 1003 -22.67 0.15 -6.32
C GLY A 1003 -22.24 -0.44 -4.97
N PHE A 1004 -21.25 0.15 -4.31
CA PHE A 1004 -20.69 -0.38 -3.07
C PHE A 1004 -21.72 -0.48 -1.93
N GLY A 1005 -22.60 0.52 -1.84
CA GLY A 1005 -23.61 0.61 -0.78
C GLY A 1005 -23.24 1.62 0.31
N PRO A 1006 -24.03 1.68 1.40
CA PRO A 1006 -23.83 2.63 2.48
C PRO A 1006 -22.56 2.34 3.28
N ILE A 1007 -21.93 3.41 3.76
CA ILE A 1007 -20.69 3.35 4.55
C ILE A 1007 -21.04 3.57 6.02
N GLU A 1008 -20.58 2.67 6.89
CA GLU A 1008 -20.78 2.82 8.33
C GLU A 1008 -19.81 3.84 8.91
N LEU A 1009 -20.29 4.63 9.88
CA LEU A 1009 -19.44 5.59 10.58
C LEU A 1009 -18.38 4.86 11.39
N ALA A 1010 -17.15 5.37 11.33
CA ALA A 1010 -16.15 5.06 12.34
C ALA A 1010 -16.70 5.44 13.73
N PRO A 1011 -16.30 4.75 14.80
CA PRO A 1011 -16.75 5.07 16.15
C PRO A 1011 -16.62 6.57 16.51
N LEU A 1012 -17.76 7.21 16.81
CA LEU A 1012 -17.84 8.63 17.17
C LEU A 1012 -18.13 8.80 18.66
N THR A 1013 -17.09 8.68 19.51
CA THR A 1013 -17.23 9.05 20.93
C THR A 1013 -17.20 10.56 21.09
N GLY A 1014 -18.21 11.09 21.79
CA GLY A 1014 -18.33 12.51 22.10
C GLY A 1014 -17.50 12.94 23.31
N TRP A 1015 -17.38 14.25 23.48
CA TRP A 1015 -16.66 14.87 24.59
C TRP A 1015 -17.31 14.57 25.93
N THR A 1016 -16.48 14.29 26.93
CA THR A 1016 -16.84 14.31 28.34
C THR A 1016 -15.76 15.05 29.12
N PRO A 1017 -16.10 15.71 30.25
CA PRO A 1017 -15.08 16.30 31.12
C PRO A 1017 -14.07 15.24 31.55
N ARG A 1018 -12.78 15.52 31.34
CA ARG A 1018 -11.68 14.61 31.70
C ARG A 1018 -11.21 14.89 33.12
N GLU A 1019 -11.17 13.85 33.95
CA GLU A 1019 -10.65 13.95 35.31
C GLU A 1019 -9.16 14.28 35.28
N GLY A 1020 -8.71 15.21 36.14
CA GLY A 1020 -7.29 15.57 36.23
C GLY A 1020 -6.73 16.36 35.04
N ALA A 1021 -7.55 16.73 34.05
CA ALA A 1021 -7.09 17.51 32.90
C ALA A 1021 -6.61 18.92 33.30
N TYR A 1022 -5.55 19.38 32.62
CA TYR A 1022 -4.85 20.65 32.88
C TYR A 1022 -4.46 21.39 31.60
#